data_AF-A0A813I279-F1
#
_entry.id   AF-A0A813I279-F1
#
_cell.length_a   1.000
_cell.length_b   1.000
_cell.length_c   1.000
_cell.angle_alpha   90.00
_cell.angle_beta   90.00
_cell.angle_gamma   90.00
#
_symmetry.space_group_name_H-M   'P 1'
#
loop_
_entity.id
_entity.type
_entity.pdbx_description
1 polymer ?
#
loop_
_entity_poly.entity_id
_entity_poly.type
_entity_poly.pdbx_seq_one_letter_code
_entity_poly.pdbx_strand_id
1 'polypeptide(L)'
;MGTDGGVFVGQDKCDWSRMLTTSHAGPFAATGGSASISSGRVSYVLGMKGPSATFDTACSSSLVAADTASATLYRGRCELAIVCGVNMLLLPQTFIACCQARMLDAGGRCRTFDASAAGYARGEGCGGQVIARSPSAAKSELLALMAGSAINQDGRSANLTSPNGPSQQAVILTALGEAGLLPMSTTASHMLETHGTGTALGDPIEVGALQAALGGAGRRAGGLALGALKSNIGHLEGGAGLAGLLKLTAELRDSAVAPNLHLRELNHHVFEDIRDFAAMFVTEAAQDAPSTGSVSSFGFGGTNGHVVLKASPKQVSDAARSREATPQTKPKSLRVAFLFTGQGSQYPGMGKELYDKEPVFREALDRCAAVLDSLLPSPLLEVMFGAGEAASDLNETRFSQPAIFSLEYALAELWRSRGISPCAVLGHSVGEYCAAVVAGAMPLQTALPLIAARGRAIAEHCEASVGAMVAVFAPEAEAQAAISGAKAAETVSVAAVNGPKMTVLSGRTQDVERITEKMGATSRRLKVSHAFHSPLMTPALAPFRAEAEVSQLGPAPSGGVRFFSALRGREATEELSSVEYWVDHIPGTVRFSAALEALHAEIGPDVYLEVGTSPILLGMAKRFIPKGPAWLPSLDPQVGKDLQVFSKTEAELGTSSSSTDDSWKRDRRRRREV
;
A
#
# COMPACT_ATOMS: atom_id res chain seq x y z
N MET A 1 -27.39 0.06 10.58
CA MET A 1 -28.11 -1.13 11.08
C MET A 1 -29.52 -1.13 10.50
N GLY A 2 -30.04 -2.29 10.10
CA GLY A 2 -31.41 -2.41 9.57
C GLY A 2 -31.55 -2.37 8.05
N THR A 3 -30.49 -2.70 7.29
CA THR A 3 -30.57 -2.77 5.82
C THR A 3 -31.18 -4.09 5.36
N ASP A 4 -31.82 -4.09 4.19
CA ASP A 4 -32.34 -5.32 3.53
C ASP A 4 -31.22 -6.17 2.90
N GLY A 5 -30.02 -6.14 3.48
CA GLY A 5 -28.86 -6.89 3.01
C GLY A 5 -29.04 -8.39 3.21
N GLY A 6 -28.64 -9.19 2.22
CA GLY A 6 -28.64 -10.65 2.31
C GLY A 6 -27.29 -11.23 2.76
N VAL A 7 -27.29 -12.46 3.27
CA VAL A 7 -26.10 -13.19 3.71
C VAL A 7 -26.14 -14.63 3.17
N PHE A 8 -25.13 -15.02 2.41
CA PHE A 8 -25.05 -16.32 1.74
C PHE A 8 -23.69 -16.95 2.08
N VAL A 9 -23.70 -18.04 2.84
CA VAL A 9 -22.48 -18.69 3.33
C VAL A 9 -22.32 -20.05 2.67
N GLY A 10 -21.24 -20.25 1.92
CA GLY A 10 -20.79 -21.57 1.51
C GLY A 10 -19.97 -22.23 2.62
N GLN A 11 -20.43 -23.37 3.11
CA GLN A 11 -19.72 -24.15 4.12
C GLN A 11 -20.01 -25.61 3.83
N ASP A 12 -18.97 -26.44 3.79
CA ASP A 12 -19.15 -27.88 3.94
C ASP A 12 -18.65 -28.29 5.33
N LYS A 13 -19.27 -29.33 5.89
CA LYS A 13 -18.89 -29.95 7.18
C LYS A 13 -19.07 -29.02 8.40
N CYS A 14 -19.18 -29.67 9.56
CA CYS A 14 -19.19 -28.99 10.84
C CYS A 14 -18.54 -29.88 11.90
N ASP A 15 -17.20 -29.99 11.81
CA ASP A 15 -16.41 -30.77 12.78
C ASP A 15 -16.69 -30.29 14.21
N TRP A 16 -16.89 -28.99 14.40
CA TRP A 16 -17.28 -28.40 15.67
C TRP A 16 -18.58 -28.98 16.23
N SER A 17 -19.61 -29.16 15.40
CA SER A 17 -20.86 -29.81 15.83
C SER A 17 -20.62 -31.22 16.34
N ARG A 18 -19.69 -31.97 15.73
CA ARG A 18 -19.33 -33.33 16.19
C ARG A 18 -18.57 -33.28 17.51
N MET A 19 -17.64 -32.33 17.68
CA MET A 19 -16.93 -32.13 18.94
C MET A 19 -17.88 -31.80 20.10
N LEU A 20 -18.92 -31.01 19.83
CA LEU A 20 -19.96 -30.66 20.81
C LEU A 20 -20.77 -31.89 21.24
N THR A 21 -21.03 -32.86 20.36
CA THR A 21 -21.72 -34.11 20.75
C THR A 21 -20.89 -35.00 21.68
N THR A 22 -19.57 -34.82 21.72
CA THR A 22 -18.64 -35.59 22.56
C THR A 22 -18.24 -34.86 23.85
N SER A 23 -18.73 -33.62 24.05
CA SER A 23 -18.42 -32.75 25.20
C SER A 23 -19.67 -32.46 26.03
N HIS A 24 -19.53 -31.89 27.24
CA HIS A 24 -20.71 -31.45 28.02
C HIS A 24 -21.42 -30.29 27.30
N ALA A 25 -22.66 -30.53 26.84
CA ALA A 25 -23.44 -29.55 26.09
C ALA A 25 -23.97 -28.43 27.01
N GLY A 26 -23.40 -27.24 26.89
CA GLY A 26 -23.91 -26.02 27.51
C GLY A 26 -25.05 -25.36 26.71
N PRO A 27 -25.66 -24.26 27.23
CA PRO A 27 -26.83 -23.62 26.62
C PRO A 27 -26.58 -23.07 25.20
N PHE A 28 -25.31 -22.85 24.81
CA PHE A 28 -24.94 -22.36 23.48
C PHE A 28 -24.57 -23.45 22.48
N ALA A 29 -24.62 -24.74 22.85
CA ALA A 29 -24.18 -25.82 21.96
C ALA A 29 -24.99 -25.86 20.65
N ALA A 30 -26.32 -25.72 20.73
CA ALA A 30 -27.18 -25.73 19.54
C ALA A 30 -26.89 -24.57 18.58
N THR A 31 -26.72 -23.36 19.11
CA THR A 31 -26.44 -22.16 18.29
C THR A 31 -24.97 -22.03 17.89
N GLY A 32 -24.06 -22.71 18.58
CA GLY A 32 -22.64 -22.77 18.25
C GLY A 32 -22.30 -23.83 17.19
N GLY A 33 -23.08 -24.91 17.09
CA GLY A 33 -22.80 -26.03 16.17
C GLY A 33 -23.64 -26.07 14.88
N SER A 34 -24.73 -25.30 14.78
CA SER A 34 -25.61 -25.36 13.60
C SER A 34 -25.08 -24.55 12.42
N ALA A 35 -24.96 -25.18 11.24
CA ALA A 35 -24.53 -24.51 10.01
C ALA A 35 -25.46 -23.35 9.59
N SER A 36 -26.75 -23.44 9.90
CA SER A 36 -27.71 -22.34 9.66
C SER A 36 -27.36 -21.06 10.43
N ILE A 37 -26.68 -21.19 11.57
CA ILE A 37 -26.28 -20.06 12.40
C ILE A 37 -25.05 -19.36 11.82
N SER A 38 -24.27 -19.99 10.94
CA SER A 38 -23.14 -19.31 10.28
C SER A 38 -23.61 -18.05 9.53
N SER A 39 -24.63 -18.17 8.69
CA SER A 39 -25.26 -17.02 8.01
C SER A 39 -26.11 -16.18 8.96
N GLY A 40 -26.94 -16.83 9.80
CA GLY A 40 -27.83 -16.14 10.73
C GLY A 40 -27.10 -15.23 11.74
N ARG A 41 -25.91 -15.63 12.19
CA ARG A 41 -25.11 -14.85 13.16
C ARG A 41 -24.50 -13.61 12.51
N VAL A 42 -24.06 -13.69 11.25
CA VAL A 42 -23.63 -12.50 10.49
C VAL A 42 -24.80 -11.53 10.34
N SER A 43 -25.97 -12.03 9.95
CA SER A 43 -27.19 -11.22 9.84
C SER A 43 -27.57 -10.57 11.17
N TYR A 44 -27.53 -11.32 12.27
CA TYR A 44 -27.83 -10.83 13.61
C TYR A 44 -26.87 -9.74 14.06
N VAL A 45 -25.55 -9.95 13.94
CA VAL A 45 -24.52 -9.01 14.40
C VAL A 45 -24.56 -7.71 13.59
N LEU A 46 -24.79 -7.79 12.28
CA LEU A 46 -24.82 -6.61 11.40
C LEU A 46 -26.22 -5.96 11.32
N GLY A 47 -27.24 -6.57 11.93
CA GLY A 47 -28.63 -6.14 11.85
C GLY A 47 -29.18 -6.15 10.42
N MET A 48 -28.83 -7.17 9.63
CA MET A 48 -29.31 -7.38 8.25
C MET A 48 -30.64 -8.14 8.24
N LYS A 49 -31.55 -7.72 7.36
CA LYS A 49 -32.92 -8.26 7.28
C LYS A 49 -33.26 -8.96 5.97
N GLY A 50 -32.32 -8.99 5.01
CA GLY A 50 -32.51 -9.71 3.75
C GLY A 50 -32.35 -11.23 3.89
N PRO A 51 -32.41 -11.98 2.78
CA PRO A 51 -32.28 -13.43 2.79
C PRO A 51 -30.97 -13.89 3.43
N SER A 52 -31.04 -14.85 4.35
CA SER A 52 -29.89 -15.39 5.08
C SER A 52 -29.87 -16.91 4.97
N ALA A 53 -28.85 -17.48 4.30
CA ALA A 53 -28.77 -18.92 4.07
C ALA A 53 -27.34 -19.46 4.07
N THR A 54 -27.20 -20.71 4.51
CA THR A 54 -25.96 -21.47 4.43
C THR A 54 -26.14 -22.62 3.43
N PHE A 55 -25.17 -22.84 2.55
CA PHE A 55 -25.20 -23.82 1.46
C PHE A 55 -24.12 -24.87 1.66
N ASP A 56 -24.51 -26.14 1.53
CA ASP A 56 -23.61 -27.28 1.45
C ASP A 56 -23.84 -28.04 0.15
N THR A 57 -22.98 -27.77 -0.83
CA THR A 57 -22.85 -28.53 -2.07
C THR A 57 -21.41 -29.04 -2.20
N ALA A 58 -20.79 -29.38 -1.07
CA ALA A 58 -19.38 -29.75 -0.96
C ALA A 58 -18.45 -28.66 -1.54
N CYS A 59 -17.54 -29.04 -2.45
CA CYS A 59 -16.51 -28.13 -2.96
C CYS A 59 -17.06 -26.91 -3.73
N SER A 60 -18.32 -26.96 -4.19
CA SER A 60 -18.96 -25.85 -4.91
C SER A 60 -19.78 -24.91 -4.01
N SER A 61 -19.88 -25.17 -2.70
CA SER A 61 -20.77 -24.45 -1.77
C SER A 61 -20.68 -22.94 -1.88
N SER A 62 -19.48 -22.38 -1.92
CA SER A 62 -19.28 -20.93 -2.02
C SER A 62 -19.63 -20.32 -3.37
N LEU A 63 -19.50 -21.06 -4.48
CA LEU A 63 -19.97 -20.56 -5.79
C LEU A 63 -21.50 -20.68 -5.91
N VAL A 64 -22.11 -21.72 -5.34
CA VAL A 64 -23.57 -21.82 -5.26
C VAL A 64 -24.16 -20.70 -4.40
N ALA A 65 -23.48 -20.35 -3.29
CA ALA A 65 -23.84 -19.19 -2.48
C ALA A 65 -23.72 -17.88 -3.28
N ALA A 66 -22.66 -17.72 -4.07
CA ALA A 66 -22.45 -16.55 -4.93
C ALA A 66 -23.53 -16.41 -6.01
N ASP A 67 -23.84 -17.50 -6.73
CA ASP A 67 -24.89 -17.56 -7.74
C ASP A 67 -26.27 -17.22 -7.14
N THR A 68 -26.60 -17.82 -6.00
CA THR A 68 -27.88 -17.57 -5.32
C THR A 68 -27.98 -16.10 -4.87
N ALA A 69 -26.88 -15.52 -4.39
CA ALA A 69 -26.82 -14.12 -4.00
C ALA A 69 -26.98 -13.19 -5.21
N SER A 70 -26.32 -13.50 -6.33
CA SER A 70 -26.46 -12.80 -7.61
C SER A 70 -27.90 -12.81 -8.11
N ALA A 71 -28.54 -13.98 -8.15
CA ALA A 71 -29.94 -14.12 -8.54
C ALA A 71 -30.90 -13.36 -7.60
N THR A 72 -30.60 -13.33 -6.30
CA THR A 72 -31.38 -12.59 -5.29
C THR A 72 -31.29 -11.08 -5.52
N LEU A 73 -30.09 -10.56 -5.75
CA LEU A 73 -29.85 -9.16 -6.09
C LEU A 73 -30.53 -8.78 -7.42
N TYR A 74 -30.40 -9.63 -8.44
CA TYR A 74 -31.00 -9.40 -9.76
C TYR A 74 -32.53 -9.29 -9.66
N ARG A 75 -33.16 -10.13 -8.83
CA ARG A 75 -34.61 -10.09 -8.55
C ARG A 75 -35.04 -8.95 -7.62
N GLY A 76 -34.12 -8.09 -7.18
CA GLY A 76 -34.41 -6.95 -6.30
C GLY A 76 -34.89 -7.35 -4.90
N ARG A 77 -34.51 -8.55 -4.42
CA ARG A 77 -34.89 -9.04 -3.09
C ARG A 77 -33.96 -8.56 -1.97
N CYS A 78 -32.79 -8.06 -2.35
CA CYS A 78 -31.88 -7.28 -1.52
C CYS A 78 -31.13 -6.28 -2.41
N GLU A 79 -30.54 -5.24 -1.83
CA GLU A 79 -29.70 -4.27 -2.56
C GLU A 79 -28.20 -4.60 -2.47
N LEU A 80 -27.85 -5.36 -1.44
CA LEU A 80 -26.51 -5.76 -1.08
C LEU A 80 -26.56 -7.20 -0.54
N ALA A 81 -25.55 -8.00 -0.82
CA ALA A 81 -25.39 -9.32 -0.24
C ALA A 81 -23.94 -9.56 0.18
N ILE A 82 -23.78 -10.21 1.33
CA ILE A 82 -22.50 -10.74 1.79
C ILE A 82 -22.44 -12.20 1.35
N VAL A 83 -21.41 -12.56 0.59
CA VAL A 83 -21.11 -13.94 0.21
C VAL A 83 -19.86 -14.38 0.96
N CYS A 84 -19.97 -15.42 1.79
CA CYS A 84 -18.83 -15.97 2.54
C CYS A 84 -18.57 -17.43 2.16
N GLY A 85 -17.37 -17.89 2.45
CA GLY A 85 -16.90 -19.25 2.22
C GLY A 85 -15.98 -19.64 3.36
N VAL A 86 -16.24 -20.78 4.00
CA VAL A 86 -15.47 -21.22 5.17
C VAL A 86 -15.21 -22.73 5.14
N ASN A 87 -14.01 -23.12 5.53
CA ASN A 87 -13.63 -24.49 5.84
C ASN A 87 -12.62 -24.55 6.99
N MET A 88 -12.85 -25.45 7.95
CA MET A 88 -11.99 -25.67 9.12
C MET A 88 -11.82 -27.17 9.36
N LEU A 89 -10.59 -27.63 9.61
CA LEU A 89 -10.20 -29.03 9.78
C LEU A 89 -9.95 -29.35 11.26
N LEU A 90 -11.01 -29.34 12.05
CA LEU A 90 -10.90 -29.49 13.51
C LEU A 90 -10.72 -30.95 13.95
N LEU A 91 -11.11 -31.90 13.10
CA LEU A 91 -11.16 -33.31 13.43
C LEU A 91 -10.52 -34.19 12.34
N PRO A 92 -9.75 -35.25 12.73
CA PRO A 92 -9.01 -36.07 11.77
C PRO A 92 -9.91 -37.01 10.95
N GLN A 93 -11.14 -37.29 11.38
CA GLN A 93 -11.99 -38.32 10.79
C GLN A 93 -12.28 -38.05 9.31
N THR A 94 -12.52 -36.79 8.95
CA THR A 94 -12.74 -36.43 7.55
C THR A 94 -11.45 -36.59 6.73
N PHE A 95 -10.29 -36.28 7.31
CA PHE A 95 -9.00 -36.51 6.67
C PHE A 95 -8.76 -38.00 6.40
N ILE A 96 -9.02 -38.85 7.41
CA ILE A 96 -8.93 -40.31 7.30
C ILE A 96 -9.89 -40.83 6.22
N ALA A 97 -11.14 -40.38 6.20
CA ALA A 97 -12.11 -40.77 5.19
C ALA A 97 -11.66 -40.42 3.77
N CYS A 98 -11.10 -39.22 3.57
CA CYS A 98 -10.56 -38.80 2.27
C CYS A 98 -9.33 -39.64 1.85
N CYS A 99 -8.47 -40.02 2.81
CA CYS A 99 -7.38 -40.96 2.54
C CYS A 99 -7.89 -42.34 2.10
N GLN A 100 -8.90 -42.87 2.80
CA GLN A 100 -9.51 -44.17 2.47
C GLN A 100 -10.21 -44.14 1.10
N ALA A 101 -10.82 -43.00 0.75
CA ALA A 101 -11.39 -42.76 -0.56
C ALA A 101 -10.35 -42.44 -1.65
N ARG A 102 -9.05 -42.43 -1.32
CA ARG A 102 -7.93 -42.09 -2.23
C ARG A 102 -8.10 -40.74 -2.92
N MET A 103 -8.67 -39.77 -2.20
CA MET A 103 -8.88 -38.41 -2.70
C MET A 103 -7.68 -37.50 -2.45
N LEU A 104 -6.86 -37.82 -1.44
CA LEU A 104 -5.76 -36.97 -0.99
C LEU A 104 -4.43 -37.36 -1.62
N ASP A 105 -3.66 -36.33 -1.94
CA ASP A 105 -2.28 -36.48 -2.32
C ASP A 105 -1.41 -36.88 -1.11
N ALA A 106 -0.54 -37.89 -1.28
CA ALA A 106 0.35 -38.35 -0.22
C ALA A 106 1.40 -37.32 0.18
N GLY A 107 1.80 -36.42 -0.73
CA GLY A 107 2.72 -35.31 -0.46
C GLY A 107 2.04 -34.06 0.11
N GLY A 108 0.71 -34.09 0.29
CA GLY A 108 -0.06 -32.95 0.79
C GLY A 108 -0.01 -31.74 -0.14
N ARG A 109 0.03 -31.94 -1.46
CA ARG A 109 0.03 -30.84 -2.45
C ARG A 109 -0.98 -31.06 -3.57
N CYS A 110 -1.66 -29.99 -3.99
CA CYS A 110 -2.43 -29.99 -5.24
C CYS A 110 -1.47 -29.74 -6.41
N ARG A 111 -1.04 -30.80 -7.10
CA ARG A 111 -0.14 -30.70 -8.27
C ARG A 111 -0.94 -30.54 -9.56
N THR A 112 -1.76 -29.49 -9.62
CA THR A 112 -2.72 -29.27 -10.69
C THR A 112 -2.06 -29.23 -12.06
N PHE A 113 -2.59 -30.03 -12.99
CA PHE A 113 -2.15 -30.27 -14.37
C PHE A 113 -0.83 -31.04 -14.53
N ASP A 114 -0.11 -31.31 -13.45
CA ASP A 114 1.17 -32.01 -13.52
C ASP A 114 0.98 -33.50 -13.81
N ALA A 115 1.94 -34.13 -14.48
CA ALA A 115 1.96 -35.57 -14.75
C ALA A 115 1.93 -36.41 -13.48
N SER A 116 2.39 -35.86 -12.35
CA SER A 116 2.37 -36.50 -11.04
C SER A 116 1.12 -36.16 -10.20
N ALA A 117 0.09 -35.52 -10.77
CA ALA A 117 -1.20 -35.26 -10.12
C ALA A 117 -1.81 -36.57 -9.56
N ALA A 118 -2.04 -36.63 -8.25
CA ALA A 118 -2.45 -37.87 -7.57
C ALA A 118 -3.53 -37.67 -6.49
N GLY A 119 -4.13 -36.49 -6.41
CA GLY A 119 -5.07 -36.11 -5.35
C GLY A 119 -4.88 -34.66 -4.92
N TYR A 120 -5.73 -34.21 -4.00
CA TYR A 120 -5.67 -32.85 -3.48
C TYR A 120 -5.11 -32.79 -2.06
N ALA A 121 -4.64 -31.61 -1.64
CA ALA A 121 -4.29 -31.30 -0.26
C ALA A 121 -5.48 -30.62 0.43
N ARG A 122 -5.89 -31.04 1.63
CA ARG A 122 -6.94 -30.31 2.37
C ARG A 122 -6.37 -28.99 2.90
N GLY A 123 -7.13 -27.91 2.76
CA GLY A 123 -6.77 -26.58 3.28
C GLY A 123 -7.87 -25.96 4.13
N GLU A 124 -7.48 -25.01 4.98
CA GLU A 124 -8.38 -24.23 5.85
C GLU A 124 -8.46 -22.78 5.37
N GLY A 125 -9.59 -22.12 5.64
CA GLY A 125 -9.72 -20.70 5.40
C GLY A 125 -11.14 -20.19 5.51
N CYS A 126 -11.25 -18.88 5.69
CA CYS A 126 -12.51 -18.15 5.67
C CYS A 126 -12.32 -16.86 4.87
N GLY A 127 -13.27 -16.57 3.98
CA GLY A 127 -13.28 -15.36 3.17
C GLY A 127 -14.69 -14.80 3.02
N GLY A 128 -14.79 -13.55 2.59
CA GLY A 128 -16.05 -12.86 2.33
C GLY A 128 -15.92 -11.85 1.20
N GLN A 129 -16.98 -11.67 0.41
CA GLN A 129 -17.14 -10.58 -0.54
C GLN A 129 -18.50 -9.90 -0.35
N VAL A 130 -18.53 -8.60 -0.60
CA VAL A 130 -19.77 -7.82 -0.65
C VAL A 130 -20.12 -7.60 -2.11
N ILE A 131 -21.30 -8.05 -2.52
CA ILE A 131 -21.84 -7.84 -3.86
C ILE A 131 -23.07 -6.94 -3.77
N ALA A 132 -23.22 -6.04 -4.73
CA ALA A 132 -24.33 -5.09 -4.78
C ALA A 132 -24.77 -4.87 -6.22
N ARG A 133 -26.00 -4.42 -6.42
CA ARG A 133 -26.44 -4.00 -7.76
C ARG A 133 -25.60 -2.80 -8.22
N SER A 134 -25.14 -2.80 -9.47
CA SER A 134 -24.27 -1.76 -10.02
C SER A 134 -24.72 -0.30 -9.80
N PRO A 135 -26.03 0.05 -9.79
CA PRO A 135 -26.48 1.41 -9.46
C PRO A 135 -26.31 1.79 -7.99
N SER A 136 -26.30 0.81 -7.09
CA SER A 136 -26.18 0.97 -5.63
C SER A 136 -24.73 0.93 -5.16
N ALA A 137 -23.81 0.41 -5.98
CA ALA A 137 -22.38 0.43 -5.71
C ALA A 137 -21.81 1.81 -6.04
N ALA A 138 -21.18 2.48 -5.07
CA ALA A 138 -20.40 3.69 -5.36
C ALA A 138 -19.31 3.34 -6.38
N LYS A 139 -19.27 4.02 -7.54
CA LYS A 139 -18.35 3.71 -8.66
C LYS A 139 -16.87 3.64 -8.26
N SER A 140 -16.47 4.26 -7.15
CA SER A 140 -15.10 4.26 -6.61
C SER A 140 -14.73 3.02 -5.77
N GLU A 141 -15.68 2.17 -5.40
CA GLU A 141 -15.47 0.97 -4.56
C GLU A 141 -15.68 -0.36 -5.33
N LEU A 142 -16.01 -0.29 -6.63
CA LEU A 142 -16.23 -1.46 -7.48
C LEU A 142 -14.91 -2.15 -7.83
N LEU A 143 -14.68 -3.35 -7.29
CA LEU A 143 -13.46 -4.14 -7.56
C LEU A 143 -13.52 -4.91 -8.88
N ALA A 144 -14.66 -5.53 -9.16
CA ALA A 144 -14.96 -6.28 -10.38
C ALA A 144 -16.48 -6.37 -10.56
N LEU A 145 -16.94 -6.65 -11.78
CA LEU A 145 -18.33 -6.90 -12.11
C LEU A 145 -18.58 -8.41 -12.20
N MET A 146 -19.49 -8.95 -11.39
CA MET A 146 -20.02 -10.30 -11.60
C MET A 146 -20.97 -10.26 -12.80
N ALA A 147 -20.49 -10.75 -13.95
CA ALA A 147 -21.17 -10.59 -15.24
C ALA A 147 -22.14 -11.73 -15.53
N GLY A 148 -21.88 -12.92 -15.01
CA GLY A 148 -22.75 -14.09 -15.15
C GLY A 148 -22.34 -15.19 -14.18
N SER A 149 -23.28 -16.04 -13.80
CA SER A 149 -23.03 -17.22 -12.98
C SER A 149 -23.93 -18.36 -13.41
N ALA A 150 -23.53 -19.59 -13.16
CA ALA A 150 -24.40 -20.73 -13.39
C ALA A 150 -24.07 -21.85 -12.43
N ILE A 151 -25.10 -22.63 -12.11
CA ILE A 151 -25.01 -23.89 -11.38
C ILE A 151 -25.73 -24.99 -12.15
N ASN A 152 -25.19 -26.20 -12.15
CA ASN A 152 -25.89 -27.38 -12.68
C ASN A 152 -25.51 -28.64 -11.91
N GLN A 153 -25.91 -29.80 -12.43
CA GLN A 153 -25.67 -31.10 -11.84
C GLN A 153 -25.18 -32.10 -12.90
N ASP A 154 -24.19 -32.92 -12.52
CA ASP A 154 -23.64 -33.99 -13.34
C ASP A 154 -24.68 -35.07 -13.68
N GLY A 155 -25.72 -35.20 -12.85
CA GLY A 155 -26.76 -36.20 -13.02
C GLY A 155 -26.19 -37.61 -12.92
N ARG A 156 -26.49 -38.47 -13.91
CA ARG A 156 -25.97 -39.84 -13.92
C ARG A 156 -24.59 -39.90 -14.58
N SER A 157 -23.54 -39.88 -13.78
CA SER A 157 -22.14 -40.11 -14.18
C SER A 157 -21.70 -41.56 -13.89
N ALA A 158 -20.41 -41.88 -14.12
CA ALA A 158 -19.87 -43.24 -13.95
C ALA A 158 -19.99 -43.77 -12.50
N ASN A 159 -19.89 -42.87 -11.52
CA ASN A 159 -20.24 -43.10 -10.12
C ASN A 159 -20.51 -41.73 -9.48
N LEU A 160 -21.15 -41.71 -8.30
CA LEU A 160 -21.59 -40.47 -7.64
C LEU A 160 -20.51 -39.40 -7.51
N THR A 161 -19.24 -39.81 -7.36
CA THR A 161 -18.11 -38.90 -7.13
C THR A 161 -17.25 -38.62 -8.36
N SER A 162 -17.62 -39.17 -9.52
CA SER A 162 -16.89 -38.94 -10.77
C SER A 162 -17.38 -37.64 -11.41
N PRO A 163 -16.46 -36.73 -11.80
CA PRO A 163 -16.83 -35.52 -12.52
C PRO A 163 -17.37 -35.85 -13.92
N ASN A 164 -18.19 -34.95 -14.48
CA ASN A 164 -18.76 -35.09 -15.81
C ASN A 164 -18.39 -33.93 -16.74
N GLY A 165 -17.51 -34.19 -17.71
CA GLY A 165 -17.05 -33.19 -18.69
C GLY A 165 -18.19 -32.45 -19.44
N PRO A 166 -19.20 -33.13 -20.01
CA PRO A 166 -20.34 -32.47 -20.65
C PRO A 166 -21.12 -31.52 -19.73
N SER A 167 -21.27 -31.88 -18.46
CA SER A 167 -21.96 -31.04 -17.46
C SER A 167 -21.11 -29.82 -17.10
N GLN A 168 -19.79 -29.98 -16.99
CA GLN A 168 -18.87 -28.86 -16.82
C GLN A 168 -18.90 -27.91 -18.03
N GLN A 169 -18.88 -28.44 -19.25
CA GLN A 169 -19.03 -27.66 -20.48
C GLN A 169 -20.35 -26.86 -20.46
N ALA A 170 -21.45 -27.50 -20.09
CA ALA A 170 -22.77 -26.87 -20.07
C ALA A 170 -22.86 -25.71 -19.04
N VAL A 171 -22.30 -25.88 -17.84
CA VAL A 171 -22.33 -24.80 -16.83
C VAL A 171 -21.43 -23.63 -17.25
N ILE A 172 -20.28 -23.91 -17.86
CA ILE A 172 -19.38 -22.88 -18.40
C ILE A 172 -20.10 -22.07 -19.48
N LEU A 173 -20.70 -22.74 -20.47
CA LEU A 173 -21.43 -22.09 -21.55
C LEU A 173 -22.62 -21.26 -21.04
N THR A 174 -23.33 -21.75 -20.04
CA THR A 174 -24.47 -21.04 -19.44
C THR A 174 -24.02 -19.73 -18.78
N ALA A 175 -23.00 -19.78 -17.92
CA ALA A 175 -22.47 -18.60 -17.25
C ALA A 175 -21.84 -17.58 -18.21
N LEU A 176 -21.16 -18.04 -19.27
CA LEU A 176 -20.65 -17.17 -20.33
C LEU A 176 -21.79 -16.52 -21.13
N GLY A 177 -22.85 -17.28 -21.40
CA GLY A 177 -24.07 -16.79 -22.03
C GLY A 177 -24.74 -15.67 -21.20
N GLU A 178 -24.88 -15.86 -19.89
CA GLU A 178 -25.38 -14.81 -18.99
C GLU A 178 -24.48 -13.57 -18.99
N ALA A 179 -23.16 -13.76 -19.08
CA ALA A 179 -22.19 -12.68 -19.18
C ALA A 179 -22.18 -11.97 -20.55
N GLY A 180 -22.96 -12.44 -21.52
CA GLY A 180 -22.99 -11.94 -22.90
C GLY A 180 -21.66 -12.16 -23.64
N LEU A 181 -20.92 -13.20 -23.27
CA LEU A 181 -19.62 -13.54 -23.87
C LEU A 181 -19.78 -14.70 -24.86
N LEU A 182 -19.37 -14.48 -26.11
CA LEU A 182 -19.29 -15.54 -27.11
C LEU A 182 -18.00 -16.35 -26.89
N PRO A 183 -18.03 -17.70 -26.96
CA PRO A 183 -16.85 -18.55 -26.73
C PRO A 183 -15.60 -18.20 -27.55
N MET A 184 -15.78 -17.72 -28.78
CA MET A 184 -14.67 -17.31 -29.65
C MET A 184 -14.05 -15.96 -29.26
N SER A 185 -14.80 -15.12 -28.54
CA SER A 185 -14.38 -13.78 -28.13
C SER A 185 -13.67 -13.75 -26.78
N THR A 186 -13.71 -14.86 -26.02
CA THR A 186 -13.14 -14.94 -24.67
C THR A 186 -11.66 -15.30 -24.67
N THR A 187 -11.12 -15.90 -25.72
CA THR A 187 -9.78 -16.51 -25.66
C THR A 187 -8.61 -15.53 -25.53
N ALA A 188 -8.71 -14.31 -26.07
CA ALA A 188 -7.57 -13.37 -26.13
C ALA A 188 -7.32 -12.55 -24.85
N SER A 189 -8.22 -12.55 -23.86
CA SER A 189 -8.08 -11.74 -22.62
C SER A 189 -8.91 -12.30 -21.45
N HIS A 190 -9.14 -13.61 -21.43
CA HIS A 190 -9.85 -14.30 -20.34
C HIS A 190 -8.88 -15.18 -19.56
N MET A 191 -8.94 -15.04 -18.22
CA MET A 191 -8.26 -15.94 -17.31
C MET A 191 -9.26 -16.86 -16.63
N LEU A 192 -8.91 -18.14 -16.49
CA LEU A 192 -9.74 -19.11 -15.83
C LEU A 192 -9.03 -19.70 -14.61
N GLU A 193 -9.60 -19.41 -13.45
CA GLU A 193 -9.32 -20.05 -12.19
C GLU A 193 -10.10 -21.36 -12.13
N THR A 194 -9.41 -22.46 -12.38
CA THR A 194 -9.97 -23.82 -12.47
C THR A 194 -10.39 -24.35 -11.11
N HIS A 195 -11.25 -25.37 -11.12
CA HIS A 195 -11.45 -26.20 -9.95
C HIS A 195 -10.14 -26.93 -9.61
N GLY A 196 -9.44 -27.51 -10.57
CA GLY A 196 -7.99 -27.74 -10.54
C GLY A 196 -7.48 -28.41 -9.27
N THR A 197 -8.00 -29.58 -8.93
CA THR A 197 -7.69 -30.27 -7.67
C THR A 197 -6.37 -31.04 -7.70
N GLY A 198 -5.74 -31.23 -8.85
CA GLY A 198 -4.52 -32.05 -8.95
C GLY A 198 -4.84 -33.54 -8.94
N THR A 199 -6.00 -33.93 -9.49
CA THR A 199 -6.39 -35.34 -9.58
C THR A 199 -6.11 -35.89 -10.98
N ALA A 200 -5.61 -37.12 -11.05
CA ALA A 200 -5.23 -37.76 -12.31
C ALA A 200 -6.38 -37.83 -13.33
N LEU A 201 -7.63 -37.97 -12.85
CA LEU A 201 -8.83 -38.05 -13.69
C LEU A 201 -9.52 -36.69 -13.87
N GLY A 202 -9.56 -35.87 -12.82
CA GLY A 202 -10.33 -34.62 -12.84
C GLY A 202 -9.67 -33.52 -13.68
N ASP A 203 -8.34 -33.39 -13.62
CA ASP A 203 -7.63 -32.36 -14.37
C ASP A 203 -7.81 -32.51 -15.90
N PRO A 204 -7.69 -33.71 -16.51
CA PRO A 204 -8.03 -33.92 -17.92
C PRO A 204 -9.50 -33.61 -18.24
N ILE A 205 -10.44 -34.09 -17.41
CA ILE A 205 -11.88 -33.86 -17.66
C ILE A 205 -12.21 -32.36 -17.67
N GLU A 206 -11.64 -31.60 -16.73
CA GLU A 206 -11.85 -30.16 -16.67
C GLU A 206 -11.24 -29.45 -17.88
N VAL A 207 -10.01 -29.79 -18.28
CA VAL A 207 -9.37 -29.17 -19.45
C VAL A 207 -10.09 -29.55 -20.75
N GLY A 208 -10.52 -30.79 -20.90
CA GLY A 208 -11.34 -31.22 -22.04
C GLY A 208 -12.69 -30.50 -22.10
N ALA A 209 -13.36 -30.27 -20.95
CA ALA A 209 -14.59 -29.49 -20.90
C ALA A 209 -14.36 -28.02 -21.30
N LEU A 210 -13.24 -27.44 -20.88
CA LEU A 210 -12.82 -26.09 -21.27
C LEU A 210 -12.54 -25.99 -22.76
N GLN A 211 -11.83 -26.96 -23.33
CA GLN A 211 -11.61 -27.05 -24.78
C GLN A 211 -12.96 -27.18 -25.51
N ALA A 212 -13.87 -28.01 -25.04
CA ALA A 212 -15.17 -28.20 -25.68
C ALA A 212 -16.05 -26.93 -25.59
N ALA A 213 -15.91 -26.15 -24.51
CA ALA A 213 -16.65 -24.91 -24.32
C ALA A 213 -16.05 -23.72 -25.09
N LEU A 214 -14.72 -23.61 -25.14
CA LEU A 214 -13.99 -22.41 -25.56
C LEU A 214 -13.08 -22.61 -26.78
N GLY A 215 -12.90 -23.85 -27.23
CA GLY A 215 -12.04 -24.22 -28.35
C GLY A 215 -12.65 -23.81 -29.69
N GLY A 216 -11.88 -23.06 -30.49
CA GLY A 216 -12.18 -22.71 -31.87
C GLY A 216 -11.08 -23.16 -32.82
N ALA A 217 -11.42 -23.37 -34.10
CA ALA A 217 -10.45 -23.77 -35.12
C ALA A 217 -9.37 -22.70 -35.35
N GLY A 218 -8.16 -22.96 -34.86
CA GLY A 218 -6.95 -22.21 -35.20
C GLY A 218 -6.17 -21.67 -34.00
N ARG A 219 -4.84 -21.90 -34.01
CA ARG A 219 -3.87 -21.22 -33.14
C ARG A 219 -3.92 -19.71 -33.41
N ARG A 220 -4.67 -18.95 -32.61
CA ARG A 220 -4.50 -17.49 -32.52
C ARG A 220 -3.48 -17.15 -31.45
N ALA A 221 -2.72 -16.08 -31.66
CA ALA A 221 -1.84 -15.51 -30.64
C ALA A 221 -2.69 -14.88 -29.51
N GLY A 222 -2.37 -15.21 -28.24
CA GLY A 222 -3.11 -14.80 -27.04
C GLY A 222 -4.12 -15.87 -26.58
N GLY A 223 -3.64 -16.92 -25.89
CA GLY A 223 -4.46 -18.04 -25.44
C GLY A 223 -5.13 -17.84 -24.07
N LEU A 224 -6.11 -18.71 -23.76
CA LEU A 224 -6.81 -18.78 -22.47
C LEU A 224 -5.80 -19.08 -21.35
N ALA A 225 -5.65 -18.17 -20.38
CA ALA A 225 -4.78 -18.41 -19.23
C ALA A 225 -5.47 -19.31 -18.20
N LEU A 226 -4.83 -20.41 -17.80
CA LEU A 226 -5.32 -21.37 -16.81
C LEU A 226 -4.48 -21.34 -15.54
N GLY A 227 -5.14 -21.28 -14.39
CA GLY A 227 -4.50 -21.38 -13.08
C GLY A 227 -5.37 -22.10 -12.04
N ALA A 228 -4.75 -22.50 -10.93
CA ALA A 228 -5.43 -23.06 -9.77
C ALA A 228 -4.76 -22.61 -8.46
N LEU A 229 -5.46 -21.78 -7.69
CA LEU A 229 -5.07 -21.31 -6.35
C LEU A 229 -4.80 -22.46 -5.38
N LYS A 230 -5.42 -23.62 -5.62
CA LYS A 230 -5.25 -24.82 -4.77
C LYS A 230 -3.80 -25.30 -4.73
N SER A 231 -3.00 -24.99 -5.76
CA SER A 231 -1.56 -25.26 -5.76
C SER A 231 -0.79 -24.45 -4.71
N ASN A 232 -1.33 -23.32 -4.22
CA ASN A 232 -0.71 -22.48 -3.20
C ASN A 232 -1.20 -22.80 -1.78
N ILE A 233 -2.51 -22.95 -1.59
CA ILE A 233 -3.15 -22.98 -0.26
C ILE A 233 -3.90 -24.28 0.03
N GLY A 234 -3.83 -25.27 -0.87
CA GLY A 234 -4.65 -26.47 -0.80
C GLY A 234 -6.11 -26.22 -1.18
N HIS A 235 -6.93 -27.26 -1.05
CA HIS A 235 -8.35 -27.23 -1.34
C HIS A 235 -9.14 -26.85 -0.09
N LEU A 236 -9.70 -25.63 -0.10
CA LEU A 236 -10.53 -25.09 0.98
C LEU A 236 -11.99 -25.61 0.95
N GLU A 237 -12.24 -26.74 0.30
CA GLU A 237 -13.54 -27.42 0.26
C GLU A 237 -14.73 -26.45 0.05
N GLY A 238 -15.64 -26.29 1.01
CA GLY A 238 -16.79 -25.37 0.91
C GLY A 238 -16.41 -23.90 0.69
N GLY A 239 -15.22 -23.48 1.11
CA GLY A 239 -14.64 -22.15 0.87
C GLY A 239 -13.84 -22.00 -0.43
N ALA A 240 -13.62 -23.08 -1.19
CA ALA A 240 -12.69 -23.08 -2.33
C ALA A 240 -13.11 -22.14 -3.47
N GLY A 241 -14.41 -22.08 -3.77
CA GLY A 241 -14.96 -21.19 -4.79
C GLY A 241 -14.71 -19.72 -4.47
N LEU A 242 -14.97 -19.31 -3.23
CA LEU A 242 -14.75 -17.93 -2.80
C LEU A 242 -13.26 -17.55 -2.76
N ALA A 243 -12.38 -18.48 -2.38
CA ALA A 243 -10.95 -18.25 -2.45
C ALA A 243 -10.51 -17.97 -3.90
N GLY A 244 -11.02 -18.74 -4.87
CA GLY A 244 -10.82 -18.49 -6.30
C GLY A 244 -11.39 -17.14 -6.76
N LEU A 245 -12.58 -16.75 -6.30
CA LEU A 245 -13.16 -15.43 -6.60
C LEU A 245 -12.32 -14.28 -6.05
N LEU A 246 -11.76 -14.43 -4.85
CA LEU A 246 -10.88 -13.42 -4.24
C LEU A 246 -9.58 -13.27 -5.03
N LYS A 247 -8.96 -14.39 -5.43
CA LYS A 247 -7.79 -14.39 -6.32
C LYS A 247 -8.12 -13.69 -7.64
N LEU A 248 -9.16 -14.14 -8.36
CA LEU A 248 -9.51 -13.58 -9.66
C LEU A 248 -9.86 -12.09 -9.57
N THR A 249 -10.54 -11.66 -8.50
CA THR A 249 -10.82 -10.23 -8.28
C THR A 249 -9.54 -9.42 -8.11
N ALA A 250 -8.54 -9.95 -7.40
CA ALA A 250 -7.24 -9.32 -7.28
C ALA A 250 -6.48 -9.30 -8.61
N GLU A 251 -6.54 -10.38 -9.39
CA GLU A 251 -5.87 -10.49 -10.70
C GLU A 251 -6.46 -9.52 -11.74
N LEU A 252 -7.79 -9.38 -11.79
CA LEU A 252 -8.47 -8.39 -12.63
C LEU A 252 -8.15 -6.95 -12.18
N ARG A 253 -8.03 -6.72 -10.86
CA ARG A 253 -7.69 -5.41 -10.30
C ARG A 253 -6.27 -5.00 -10.63
N ASP A 254 -5.33 -5.92 -10.48
CA ASP A 254 -3.90 -5.65 -10.59
C ASP A 254 -3.38 -5.89 -12.01
N SER A 255 -4.23 -6.37 -12.93
CA SER A 255 -3.86 -6.76 -14.30
C SER A 255 -2.65 -7.69 -14.32
N ALA A 256 -2.65 -8.63 -13.37
CA ALA A 256 -1.56 -9.55 -13.11
C ALA A 256 -2.10 -10.94 -12.81
N VAL A 257 -1.42 -11.96 -13.28
CA VAL A 257 -1.83 -13.36 -13.18
C VAL A 257 -0.80 -14.08 -12.32
N ALA A 258 -1.26 -14.75 -11.26
CA ALA A 258 -0.40 -15.44 -10.31
C ALA A 258 -0.01 -16.85 -10.82
N PRO A 259 1.22 -17.31 -10.54
CA PRO A 259 1.70 -18.61 -11.00
C PRO A 259 0.98 -19.78 -10.32
N ASN A 260 0.64 -20.79 -11.13
CA ASN A 260 0.22 -22.12 -10.73
C ASN A 260 1.46 -22.93 -10.31
N LEU A 261 1.51 -23.31 -9.04
CA LEU A 261 2.67 -24.01 -8.50
C LEU A 261 2.67 -25.50 -8.86
N HIS A 262 3.85 -26.11 -8.72
CA HIS A 262 4.08 -27.55 -8.82
C HIS A 262 3.92 -28.19 -10.22
N LEU A 263 3.51 -27.43 -11.23
CA LEU A 263 3.52 -27.88 -12.62
C LEU A 263 4.95 -27.90 -13.16
N ARG A 264 5.51 -29.09 -13.32
CA ARG A 264 6.85 -29.35 -13.88
C ARG A 264 6.77 -30.03 -15.23
N GLU A 265 5.89 -31.00 -15.35
CA GLU A 265 5.63 -31.75 -16.57
C GLU A 265 4.13 -31.85 -16.76
N LEU A 266 3.60 -31.46 -17.92
CA LEU A 266 2.17 -31.50 -18.16
C LEU A 266 1.68 -32.95 -18.25
N ASN A 267 0.56 -33.26 -17.60
CA ASN A 267 -0.09 -34.56 -17.72
C ASN A 267 -0.39 -34.88 -19.20
N HIS A 268 0.00 -36.07 -19.65
CA HIS A 268 -0.14 -36.47 -21.06
C HIS A 268 -1.60 -36.46 -21.55
N HIS A 269 -2.58 -36.78 -20.69
CA HIS A 269 -4.00 -36.69 -21.04
C HIS A 269 -4.43 -35.24 -21.24
N VAL A 270 -3.97 -34.32 -20.38
CA VAL A 270 -4.20 -32.88 -20.53
C VAL A 270 -3.53 -32.37 -21.82
N PHE A 271 -2.31 -32.83 -22.10
CA PHE A 271 -1.57 -32.45 -23.31
C PHE A 271 -2.27 -32.88 -24.60
N GLU A 272 -2.88 -34.07 -24.63
CA GLU A 272 -3.64 -34.56 -25.77
C GLU A 272 -4.88 -33.71 -26.03
N ASP A 273 -5.63 -33.36 -24.98
CA ASP A 273 -6.81 -32.50 -25.08
C ASP A 273 -6.46 -31.11 -25.64
N ILE A 274 -5.33 -30.52 -25.23
CA ILE A 274 -4.99 -29.15 -25.65
C ILE A 274 -4.24 -29.03 -26.99
N ARG A 275 -4.00 -30.11 -27.73
CA ARG A 275 -3.12 -30.10 -28.91
C ARG A 275 -3.53 -29.05 -29.96
N ASP A 276 -4.83 -28.79 -30.07
CA ASP A 276 -5.43 -27.77 -30.94
C ASP A 276 -6.12 -26.62 -30.16
N PHE A 277 -5.88 -26.54 -28.84
CA PHE A 277 -6.45 -25.53 -27.95
C PHE A 277 -5.39 -24.51 -27.54
N ALA A 278 -5.64 -23.23 -27.80
CA ALA A 278 -4.76 -22.16 -27.35
C ALA A 278 -4.98 -21.87 -25.85
N ALA A 279 -4.47 -22.74 -24.98
CA ALA A 279 -4.44 -22.54 -23.53
C ALA A 279 -3.00 -22.40 -23.02
N MET A 280 -2.83 -21.50 -22.07
CA MET A 280 -1.56 -21.23 -21.40
C MET A 280 -1.68 -21.57 -19.92
N PHE A 281 -0.87 -22.52 -19.44
CA PHE A 281 -0.77 -22.84 -18.03
C PHE A 281 0.21 -21.86 -17.39
N VAL A 282 -0.28 -21.06 -16.45
CA VAL A 282 0.48 -19.95 -15.88
C VAL A 282 1.48 -20.53 -14.89
N THR A 283 2.77 -20.64 -15.24
CA THR A 283 3.82 -21.14 -14.32
C THR A 283 4.68 -20.02 -13.73
N GLU A 284 4.62 -18.82 -14.31
CA GLU A 284 5.32 -17.63 -13.85
C GLU A 284 4.33 -16.47 -13.70
N ALA A 285 4.63 -15.54 -12.80
CA ALA A 285 3.82 -14.33 -12.66
C ALA A 285 3.92 -13.50 -13.94
N ALA A 286 2.78 -13.26 -14.58
CA ALA A 286 2.70 -12.49 -15.81
C ALA A 286 1.87 -11.23 -15.59
N GLN A 287 2.35 -10.11 -16.13
CA GLN A 287 1.49 -8.94 -16.34
C GLN A 287 0.98 -9.02 -17.77
N ASP A 288 -0.27 -9.40 -17.89
CA ASP A 288 -1.06 -9.33 -19.10
C ASP A 288 -2.47 -9.06 -18.61
N ALA A 289 -3.18 -8.09 -19.17
CA ALA A 289 -4.41 -7.58 -18.56
C ALA A 289 -5.62 -8.48 -18.89
N PRO A 290 -6.04 -9.45 -18.02
CA PRO A 290 -7.34 -10.04 -18.16
C PRO A 290 -8.37 -8.93 -17.96
N SER A 291 -9.21 -8.71 -18.97
CA SER A 291 -10.38 -7.83 -18.85
C SER A 291 -11.60 -8.60 -18.39
N THR A 292 -11.50 -9.93 -18.43
CA THR A 292 -12.50 -10.92 -18.11
C THR A 292 -11.81 -12.11 -17.45
N GLY A 293 -12.50 -12.79 -16.55
CA GLY A 293 -12.08 -14.10 -16.12
C GLY A 293 -13.21 -14.88 -15.49
N SER A 294 -12.95 -16.12 -15.12
CA SER A 294 -13.96 -16.97 -14.50
C SER A 294 -13.39 -17.92 -13.46
N VAL A 295 -14.23 -18.34 -12.52
CA VAL A 295 -13.90 -19.32 -11.49
C VAL A 295 -14.80 -20.54 -11.63
N SER A 296 -14.21 -21.72 -11.68
CA SER A 296 -14.91 -23.01 -11.63
C SER A 296 -14.80 -23.64 -10.25
N SER A 297 -15.88 -24.25 -9.76
CA SER A 297 -15.81 -25.17 -8.62
C SER A 297 -16.83 -26.28 -8.74
N PHE A 298 -16.35 -27.52 -8.65
CA PHE A 298 -17.14 -28.73 -8.90
C PHE A 298 -17.23 -29.56 -7.63
N GLY A 299 -18.44 -29.70 -7.09
CA GLY A 299 -18.68 -30.48 -5.88
C GLY A 299 -18.58 -31.97 -6.17
N PHE A 300 -17.96 -32.75 -5.28
CA PHE A 300 -17.85 -34.20 -5.46
C PHE A 300 -19.22 -34.92 -5.47
N GLY A 301 -20.31 -34.25 -5.09
CA GLY A 301 -21.69 -34.75 -5.28
C GLY A 301 -22.32 -34.40 -6.63
N GLY A 302 -21.54 -33.87 -7.58
CA GLY A 302 -21.97 -33.55 -8.94
C GLY A 302 -22.50 -32.12 -9.14
N THR A 303 -22.66 -31.31 -8.09
CA THR A 303 -23.11 -29.91 -8.25
C THR A 303 -21.96 -29.04 -8.71
N ASN A 304 -22.07 -28.47 -9.91
CA ASN A 304 -21.06 -27.59 -10.49
C ASN A 304 -21.47 -26.12 -10.34
N GLY A 305 -20.48 -25.25 -10.12
CA GLY A 305 -20.64 -23.81 -10.16
C GLY A 305 -19.59 -23.15 -11.04
N HIS A 306 -19.99 -22.15 -11.81
CA HIS A 306 -19.11 -21.33 -12.63
C HIS A 306 -19.52 -19.86 -12.53
N VAL A 307 -18.56 -18.96 -12.30
CA VAL A 307 -18.82 -17.52 -12.16
C VAL A 307 -17.88 -16.74 -13.07
N VAL A 308 -18.42 -15.77 -13.80
CA VAL A 308 -17.69 -14.90 -14.72
C VAL A 308 -17.58 -13.50 -14.11
N LEU A 309 -16.35 -12.99 -14.03
CA LEU A 309 -16.04 -11.63 -13.59
C LEU A 309 -15.51 -10.81 -14.78
N LYS A 310 -15.88 -9.53 -14.81
CA LYS A 310 -15.32 -8.51 -15.71
C LYS A 310 -14.58 -7.47 -14.89
N ALA A 311 -13.49 -6.95 -15.43
CA ALA A 311 -12.85 -5.76 -14.89
C ALA A 311 -13.86 -4.60 -14.83
N SER A 312 -13.76 -3.77 -13.79
CA SER A 312 -14.56 -2.56 -13.65
C SER A 312 -14.30 -1.58 -14.81
N PRO A 313 -15.26 -0.70 -15.14
CA PRO A 313 -15.08 0.27 -16.23
C PRO A 313 -13.85 1.17 -16.06
N LYS A 314 -13.47 1.50 -14.81
CA LYS A 314 -12.24 2.23 -14.47
C LYS A 314 -11.00 1.43 -14.88
N GLN A 315 -10.95 0.15 -14.54
CA GLN A 315 -9.85 -0.75 -14.92
C GLN A 315 -9.76 -0.93 -16.45
N VAL A 316 -10.90 -1.06 -17.16
CA VAL A 316 -10.90 -1.16 -18.63
C VAL A 316 -10.40 0.15 -19.27
N SER A 317 -10.78 1.31 -18.74
CA SER A 317 -10.26 2.59 -19.23
C SER A 317 -8.77 2.79 -18.95
N ASP A 318 -8.29 2.34 -17.79
CA ASP A 318 -6.88 2.42 -17.40
C ASP A 318 -6.03 1.47 -18.28
N ALA A 319 -6.53 0.27 -18.58
CA ALA A 319 -5.90 -0.70 -19.46
C ALA A 319 -5.96 -0.31 -20.97
N ALA A 320 -7.00 0.38 -21.42
CA ALA A 320 -7.07 0.90 -22.78
C ALA A 320 -6.08 2.06 -22.99
N ARG A 321 -5.94 2.95 -21.99
CA ARG A 321 -4.96 4.05 -22.00
C ARG A 321 -3.51 3.54 -21.99
N SER A 322 -3.24 2.38 -21.39
CA SER A 322 -1.90 1.78 -21.38
C SER A 322 -1.54 1.05 -22.69
N ARG A 323 -2.53 0.62 -23.49
CA ARG A 323 -2.32 -0.08 -24.80
C ARG A 323 -2.08 0.86 -25.98
N GLU A 324 -2.55 2.11 -25.93
CA GLU A 324 -2.32 3.13 -26.98
C GLU A 324 -0.95 3.81 -26.88
N ALA A 325 -0.18 3.56 -25.81
CA ALA A 325 1.20 4.01 -25.67
C ALA A 325 2.17 2.98 -26.31
N THR A 326 2.88 3.40 -27.36
CA THR A 326 3.98 2.65 -28.03
C THR A 326 4.92 1.98 -27.01
N PRO A 327 5.45 0.76 -27.26
CA PRO A 327 6.18 -0.02 -26.26
C PRO A 327 7.48 0.68 -25.86
N GLN A 328 7.42 1.46 -24.78
CA GLN A 328 8.57 1.73 -23.94
C GLN A 328 8.58 0.66 -22.86
N THR A 329 9.75 0.06 -22.66
CA THR A 329 10.10 -0.80 -21.53
C THR A 329 9.34 -0.38 -20.27
N LYS A 330 8.60 -1.31 -19.64
CA LYS A 330 7.89 -1.08 -18.37
C LYS A 330 8.79 -0.24 -17.45
N PRO A 331 8.32 0.91 -16.92
CA PRO A 331 9.14 1.66 -15.99
C PRO A 331 9.39 0.76 -14.78
N LYS A 332 10.67 0.53 -14.52
CA LYS A 332 11.17 -0.01 -13.24
C LYS A 332 10.42 0.73 -12.14
N SER A 333 9.80 0.03 -11.18
CA SER A 333 9.21 0.71 -10.01
C SER A 333 10.34 1.47 -9.30
N LEU A 334 10.39 2.79 -9.49
CA LEU A 334 11.49 3.62 -9.00
C LEU A 334 11.47 3.60 -7.47
N ARG A 335 12.61 3.28 -6.86
CA ARG A 335 12.80 3.45 -5.42
C ARG A 335 13.09 4.93 -5.15
N VAL A 336 12.13 5.62 -4.55
CA VAL A 336 12.22 7.05 -4.28
C VAL A 336 12.53 7.27 -2.80
N ALA A 337 13.55 8.07 -2.50
CA ALA A 337 13.82 8.58 -1.16
C ALA A 337 13.38 10.04 -1.04
N PHE A 338 12.62 10.39 -0.01
CA PHE A 338 12.22 11.78 0.24
C PHE A 338 13.24 12.46 1.16
N LEU A 339 13.73 13.62 0.74
CA LEU A 339 14.61 14.47 1.51
C LEU A 339 13.84 15.72 1.97
N PHE A 340 13.70 15.94 3.26
CA PHE A 340 12.94 17.06 3.82
C PHE A 340 13.87 18.23 4.18
N THR A 341 13.57 19.41 3.63
CA THR A 341 14.45 20.58 3.66
C THR A 341 14.59 21.17 5.07
N GLY A 342 15.72 21.83 5.31
CA GLY A 342 15.96 22.55 6.57
C GLY A 342 15.36 23.95 6.60
N GLN A 343 15.57 24.66 7.71
CA GLN A 343 15.26 26.09 7.81
C GLN A 343 16.31 26.92 7.06
N GLY A 344 15.87 27.99 6.40
CA GLY A 344 16.73 28.98 5.73
C GLY A 344 16.44 29.19 4.25
N SER A 345 15.61 28.35 3.64
CA SER A 345 15.19 28.46 2.23
C SER A 345 13.71 28.84 2.06
N GLN A 346 13.00 29.15 3.13
CA GLN A 346 11.64 29.68 3.07
C GLN A 346 11.60 31.06 2.38
N TYR A 347 10.52 31.32 1.66
CA TYR A 347 10.26 32.61 1.01
C TYR A 347 8.76 32.93 1.04
N PRO A 348 8.37 34.21 1.10
CA PRO A 348 6.96 34.59 1.07
C PRO A 348 6.26 34.05 -0.18
N GLY A 349 5.07 33.47 -0.01
CA GLY A 349 4.29 32.89 -1.09
C GLY A 349 4.70 31.47 -1.51
N MET A 350 5.64 30.82 -0.80
CA MET A 350 6.02 29.43 -1.10
C MET A 350 4.81 28.50 -1.09
N GLY A 351 4.57 27.78 -2.19
CA GLY A 351 3.44 26.86 -2.32
C GLY A 351 2.09 27.53 -2.57
N LYS A 352 2.01 28.85 -2.73
CA LYS A 352 0.74 29.57 -2.94
C LYS A 352 0.03 29.12 -4.22
N GLU A 353 0.79 28.92 -5.30
CA GLU A 353 0.19 28.49 -6.56
C GLU A 353 -0.37 27.06 -6.46
N LEU A 354 0.32 26.17 -5.73
CA LEU A 354 -0.19 24.84 -5.43
C LEU A 354 -1.42 24.90 -4.52
N TYR A 355 -1.41 25.77 -3.51
CA TYR A 355 -2.58 25.99 -2.66
C TYR A 355 -3.81 26.43 -3.45
N ASP A 356 -3.64 27.26 -4.47
CA ASP A 356 -4.75 27.74 -5.29
C ASP A 356 -5.25 26.68 -6.28
N LYS A 357 -4.36 25.86 -6.85
CA LYS A 357 -4.66 24.99 -7.99
C LYS A 357 -4.79 23.50 -7.65
N GLU A 358 -4.18 23.04 -6.57
CA GLU A 358 -4.10 21.61 -6.21
C GLU A 358 -4.93 21.29 -4.96
N PRO A 359 -6.12 20.64 -5.10
CA PRO A 359 -7.00 20.37 -3.97
C PRO A 359 -6.38 19.50 -2.87
N VAL A 360 -5.54 18.52 -3.22
CA VAL A 360 -4.87 17.65 -2.25
C VAL A 360 -3.91 18.44 -1.38
N PHE A 361 -3.11 19.30 -2.00
CA PHE A 361 -2.16 20.16 -1.33
C PHE A 361 -2.88 21.15 -0.41
N ARG A 362 -3.92 21.83 -0.93
CA ARG A 362 -4.75 22.75 -0.14
C ARG A 362 -5.37 22.08 1.06
N GLU A 363 -6.03 20.93 0.88
CA GLU A 363 -6.64 20.20 2.00
C GLU A 363 -5.60 19.74 3.03
N ALA A 364 -4.39 19.37 2.61
CA ALA A 364 -3.32 19.01 3.54
C ALA A 364 -2.82 20.22 4.33
N LEU A 365 -2.64 21.37 3.67
CA LEU A 365 -2.20 22.60 4.31
C LEU A 365 -3.26 23.18 5.26
N ASP A 366 -4.53 23.14 4.86
CA ASP A 366 -5.67 23.57 5.69
C ASP A 366 -5.78 22.73 6.97
N ARG A 367 -5.47 21.42 6.91
CA ARG A 367 -5.41 20.56 8.11
C ARG A 367 -4.31 20.99 9.08
N CYS A 368 -3.15 21.39 8.56
CA CYS A 368 -2.07 21.91 9.40
C CYS A 368 -2.46 23.24 10.04
N ALA A 369 -3.02 24.17 9.24
CA ALA A 369 -3.48 25.47 9.71
C ALA A 369 -4.55 25.34 10.81
N ALA A 370 -5.52 24.44 10.63
CA ALA A 370 -6.58 24.23 11.62
C ALA A 370 -6.10 23.89 13.04
N VAL A 371 -4.90 23.29 13.17
CA VAL A 371 -4.25 23.03 14.47
C VAL A 371 -3.36 24.20 14.86
N LEU A 372 -2.49 24.63 13.95
CA LEU A 372 -1.44 25.62 14.22
C LEU A 372 -1.96 27.03 14.48
N ASP A 373 -3.11 27.42 13.92
CA ASP A 373 -3.65 28.78 14.07
C ASP A 373 -3.99 29.11 15.55
N SER A 374 -4.25 28.09 16.37
CA SER A 374 -4.45 28.24 17.82
C SER A 374 -3.15 28.30 18.64
N LEU A 375 -2.02 27.92 18.03
CA LEU A 375 -0.71 27.79 18.66
C LEU A 375 0.28 28.89 18.23
N LEU A 376 -0.05 29.60 17.14
CA LEU A 376 0.74 30.68 16.57
C LEU A 376 0.13 32.04 16.92
N PRO A 377 0.95 33.10 17.05
CA PRO A 377 0.43 34.46 17.27
C PRO A 377 -0.40 35.01 16.10
N SER A 378 -0.21 34.48 14.90
CA SER A 378 -0.91 34.86 13.68
C SER A 378 -1.21 33.63 12.83
N PRO A 379 -2.32 33.63 12.05
CA PRO A 379 -2.72 32.47 11.26
C PRO A 379 -1.64 32.02 10.28
N LEU A 380 -1.44 30.70 10.18
CA LEU A 380 -0.38 30.10 9.37
C LEU A 380 -0.43 30.56 7.91
N LEU A 381 -1.62 30.53 7.32
CA LEU A 381 -1.81 30.90 5.91
C LEU A 381 -1.57 32.38 5.65
N GLU A 382 -1.84 33.24 6.62
CA GLU A 382 -1.55 34.68 6.53
C GLU A 382 -0.04 34.93 6.55
N VAL A 383 0.70 34.22 7.41
CA VAL A 383 2.17 34.32 7.43
C VAL A 383 2.81 33.74 6.18
N MET A 384 2.26 32.66 5.61
CA MET A 384 2.78 32.03 4.40
C MET A 384 2.48 32.84 3.13
N PHE A 385 1.27 33.42 3.03
CA PHE A 385 0.74 33.98 1.78
C PHE A 385 0.39 35.47 1.81
N GLY A 386 0.47 36.10 2.98
CA GLY A 386 0.21 37.52 3.17
C GLY A 386 1.23 38.42 2.48
N ALA A 387 0.94 39.72 2.49
CA ALA A 387 1.82 40.78 1.99
C ALA A 387 2.18 41.74 3.13
N GLY A 388 3.24 42.54 2.97
CA GLY A 388 3.65 43.51 3.98
C GLY A 388 4.31 42.85 5.20
N GLU A 389 3.90 43.24 6.42
CA GLU A 389 4.51 42.77 7.68
C GLU A 389 4.35 41.25 7.89
N ALA A 390 3.21 40.66 7.50
CA ALA A 390 3.01 39.21 7.58
C ALA A 390 4.03 38.40 6.74
N ALA A 391 4.53 38.97 5.63
CA ALA A 391 5.56 38.35 4.80
C ALA A 391 6.97 38.46 5.43
N SER A 392 7.22 39.46 6.29
CA SER A 392 8.47 39.54 7.05
C SER A 392 8.52 38.54 8.21
N ASP A 393 7.37 38.26 8.82
CA ASP A 393 7.24 37.36 9.98
C ASP A 393 7.64 35.92 9.68
N LEU A 394 7.51 35.48 8.42
CA LEU A 394 7.92 34.14 7.97
C LEU A 394 9.39 33.81 8.29
N ASN A 395 10.25 34.81 8.46
CA ASN A 395 11.66 34.59 8.81
C ASN A 395 11.92 34.45 10.32
N GLU A 396 10.93 34.74 11.16
CA GLU A 396 11.03 34.46 12.59
C GLU A 396 10.89 32.96 12.85
N THR A 397 11.75 32.42 13.70
CA THR A 397 11.82 30.98 13.99
C THR A 397 10.48 30.38 14.43
N ARG A 398 9.68 31.16 15.18
CA ARG A 398 8.34 30.76 15.66
C ARG A 398 7.36 30.46 14.52
N PHE A 399 7.50 31.14 13.39
CA PHE A 399 6.64 30.96 12.21
C PHE A 399 7.30 30.08 11.15
N SER A 400 8.61 30.24 10.94
CA SER A 400 9.33 29.53 9.88
C SER A 400 9.28 28.01 10.05
N GLN A 401 9.44 27.48 11.27
CA GLN A 401 9.47 26.03 11.47
C GLN A 401 8.11 25.37 11.18
N PRO A 402 6.98 25.85 11.76
CA PRO A 402 5.67 25.29 11.42
C PRO A 402 5.27 25.50 9.96
N ALA A 403 5.65 26.62 9.34
CA ALA A 403 5.38 26.87 7.93
C ALA A 403 6.13 25.91 7.00
N ILE A 404 7.41 25.66 7.26
CA ILE A 404 8.22 24.69 6.49
C ILE A 404 7.63 23.30 6.65
N PHE A 405 7.38 22.85 7.88
CA PHE A 405 6.77 21.54 8.15
C PHE A 405 5.44 21.36 7.40
N SER A 406 4.58 22.38 7.43
CA SER A 406 3.25 22.30 6.84
C SER A 406 3.31 22.26 5.31
N LEU A 407 4.22 23.02 4.70
CA LEU A 407 4.51 22.96 3.27
C LEU A 407 5.03 21.57 2.88
N GLU A 408 6.01 21.04 3.61
CA GLU A 408 6.61 19.73 3.36
C GLU A 408 5.58 18.61 3.46
N TYR A 409 4.72 18.66 4.48
CA TYR A 409 3.64 17.70 4.65
C TYR A 409 2.64 17.77 3.49
N ALA A 410 2.25 18.98 3.07
CA ALA A 410 1.33 19.17 1.93
C ALA A 410 1.94 18.68 0.60
N LEU A 411 3.24 18.91 0.38
CA LEU A 411 3.97 18.38 -0.77
C LEU A 411 4.06 16.86 -0.73
N ALA A 412 4.35 16.26 0.42
CA ALA A 412 4.42 14.80 0.58
C ALA A 412 3.06 14.14 0.29
N GLU A 413 1.97 14.71 0.79
CA GLU A 413 0.61 14.24 0.49
C GLU A 413 0.27 14.42 -1.01
N LEU A 414 0.70 15.51 -1.62
CA LEU A 414 0.53 15.74 -3.07
C LEU A 414 1.28 14.67 -3.88
N TRP A 415 2.55 14.40 -3.58
CA TRP A 415 3.33 13.33 -4.24
C TRP A 415 2.70 11.95 -4.07
N ARG A 416 2.23 11.62 -2.86
CA ARG A 416 1.53 10.35 -2.60
C ARG A 416 0.26 10.24 -3.42
N SER A 417 -0.48 11.33 -3.61
CA SER A 417 -1.67 11.34 -4.49
C SER A 417 -1.35 11.16 -5.98
N ARG A 418 -0.08 11.31 -6.38
CA ARG A 418 0.43 11.00 -7.72
C ARG A 418 1.03 9.59 -7.82
N GLY A 419 0.86 8.77 -6.78
CA GLY A 419 1.40 7.41 -6.72
C GLY A 419 2.89 7.34 -6.33
N ILE A 420 3.50 8.47 -5.95
CA ILE A 420 4.90 8.52 -5.50
C ILE A 420 4.95 8.41 -3.98
N SER A 421 5.33 7.23 -3.48
CA SER A 421 5.55 6.98 -2.04
C SER A 421 7.04 6.71 -1.77
N PRO A 422 7.60 7.25 -0.68
CA PRO A 422 9.01 7.02 -0.37
C PRO A 422 9.24 5.59 0.15
N CYS A 423 10.36 4.98 -0.23
CA CYS A 423 10.89 3.79 0.46
C CYS A 423 11.78 4.17 1.66
N ALA A 424 12.31 5.39 1.67
CA ALA A 424 13.11 5.94 2.76
C ALA A 424 12.91 7.46 2.88
N VAL A 425 13.10 7.98 4.09
CA VAL A 425 13.06 9.42 4.38
C VAL A 425 14.31 9.86 5.14
N LEU A 426 14.72 11.11 4.90
CA LEU A 426 15.78 11.80 5.63
C LEU A 426 15.43 13.28 5.70
N GLY A 427 15.46 13.88 6.89
CA GLY A 427 15.22 15.31 7.07
C GLY A 427 16.46 16.06 7.54
N HIS A 428 16.62 17.32 7.12
CA HIS A 428 17.67 18.19 7.63
C HIS A 428 17.11 19.07 8.75
N SER A 429 17.49 18.78 9.99
CA SER A 429 16.99 19.49 11.17
C SER A 429 15.46 19.56 11.25
N VAL A 430 14.83 20.70 10.95
CA VAL A 430 13.38 20.86 11.03
C VAL A 430 12.63 19.87 10.13
N GLY A 431 13.20 19.51 8.98
CA GLY A 431 12.62 18.52 8.07
C GLY A 431 12.51 17.11 8.68
N GLU A 432 13.26 16.79 9.75
CA GLU A 432 13.18 15.48 10.41
C GLU A 432 11.80 15.25 11.05
N TYR A 433 11.11 16.32 11.47
CA TYR A 433 9.76 16.24 12.02
C TYR A 433 8.75 15.79 10.96
N CYS A 434 8.80 16.37 9.75
CA CYS A 434 7.93 15.95 8.66
C CYS A 434 8.30 14.54 8.15
N ALA A 435 9.60 14.22 8.10
CA ALA A 435 10.08 12.88 7.80
C ALA A 435 9.49 11.84 8.76
N ALA A 436 9.40 12.14 10.06
CA ALA A 436 8.86 11.23 11.06
C ALA A 436 7.36 10.97 10.84
N VAL A 437 6.60 12.00 10.45
CA VAL A 437 5.18 11.83 10.08
C VAL A 437 5.02 10.99 8.83
N VAL A 438 5.83 11.24 7.79
CA VAL A 438 5.74 10.51 6.53
C VAL A 438 6.17 9.05 6.68
N ALA A 439 7.12 8.75 7.57
CA ALA A 439 7.52 7.39 7.93
C ALA A 439 6.57 6.69 8.93
N GLY A 440 5.52 7.38 9.40
CA GLY A 440 4.58 6.83 10.37
C GLY A 440 5.17 6.64 11.78
N ALA A 441 6.26 7.35 12.10
CA ALA A 441 6.89 7.35 13.42
C ALA A 441 6.32 8.44 14.36
N MET A 442 5.53 9.38 13.83
CA MET A 442 4.85 10.39 14.62
C MET A 442 3.50 10.74 13.99
N PRO A 443 2.38 10.75 14.74
CA PRO A 443 1.11 11.24 14.23
C PRO A 443 1.20 12.73 13.87
N LEU A 444 0.50 13.16 12.81
CA LEU A 444 0.45 14.57 12.41
C LEU A 444 -0.04 15.48 13.56
N GLN A 445 -1.04 15.01 14.30
CA GLN A 445 -1.64 15.70 15.45
C GLN A 445 -0.65 15.89 16.60
N THR A 446 0.37 15.03 16.71
CA THR A 446 1.47 15.18 17.68
C THR A 446 2.56 16.11 17.12
N ALA A 447 2.89 15.96 15.83
CA ALA A 447 3.99 16.71 15.21
C ALA A 447 3.72 18.22 15.11
N LEU A 448 2.48 18.63 14.83
CA LEU A 448 2.10 20.03 14.66
C LEU A 448 2.30 20.87 15.96
N PRO A 449 1.77 20.45 17.14
CA PRO A 449 2.10 21.13 18.40
C PRO A 449 3.58 21.11 18.73
N LEU A 450 4.26 19.99 18.48
CA LEU A 450 5.68 19.83 18.83
C LEU A 450 6.57 20.76 18.00
N ILE A 451 6.32 20.91 16.70
CA ILE A 451 7.09 21.83 15.85
C ILE A 451 6.82 23.30 16.18
N ALA A 452 5.58 23.64 16.55
CA ALA A 452 5.23 24.96 17.06
C ALA A 452 5.93 25.26 18.40
N ALA A 453 5.93 24.29 19.32
CA ALA A 453 6.63 24.39 20.60
C ALA A 453 8.13 24.59 20.41
N ARG A 454 8.78 23.85 19.49
CA ARG A 454 10.20 24.04 19.17
C ARG A 454 10.49 25.45 18.65
N GLY A 455 9.69 25.92 17.69
CA GLY A 455 9.84 27.25 17.11
C GLY A 455 9.69 28.36 18.17
N ARG A 456 8.66 28.24 19.01
CA ARG A 456 8.38 29.15 20.13
C ARG A 456 9.49 29.14 21.18
N ALA A 457 9.90 27.96 21.65
CA ALA A 457 10.91 27.83 22.69
C ALA A 457 12.24 28.48 22.28
N ILE A 458 12.66 28.28 21.02
CA ILE A 458 13.86 28.94 20.51
C ILE A 458 13.65 30.46 20.42
N ALA A 459 12.52 30.91 19.87
CA ALA A 459 12.27 32.34 19.69
C ALA A 459 12.12 33.14 21.00
N GLU A 460 11.69 32.49 22.08
CA GLU A 460 11.43 33.16 23.37
C GLU A 460 12.60 33.04 24.35
N HIS A 461 13.35 31.94 24.30
CA HIS A 461 14.39 31.66 25.30
C HIS A 461 15.82 31.76 24.76
N CYS A 462 16.01 31.76 23.44
CA CYS A 462 17.33 31.97 22.84
C CYS A 462 17.44 33.39 22.30
N GLU A 463 18.53 34.09 22.64
CA GLU A 463 18.75 35.45 22.16
C GLU A 463 19.04 35.47 20.65
N ALA A 464 18.13 36.10 19.89
CA ALA A 464 18.34 36.37 18.48
C ALA A 464 19.55 37.30 18.26
N SER A 465 20.23 37.17 17.11
CA SER A 465 21.35 38.04 16.71
C SER A 465 22.63 38.01 17.56
N VAL A 466 22.69 37.23 18.64
CA VAL A 466 23.94 36.98 19.40
C VAL A 466 24.79 35.90 18.72
N GLY A 467 24.11 34.91 18.15
CA GLY A 467 24.72 33.78 17.48
C GLY A 467 24.94 34.00 15.97
N ALA A 468 25.92 33.28 15.41
CA ALA A 468 26.14 33.18 13.97
C ALA A 468 26.25 31.71 13.56
N MET A 469 25.87 31.43 12.31
CA MET A 469 26.18 30.16 11.65
C MET A 469 27.03 30.43 10.41
N VAL A 470 28.11 29.68 10.24
CA VAL A 470 29.06 29.84 9.13
C VAL A 470 29.30 28.49 8.48
N ALA A 471 29.00 28.38 7.20
CA ALA A 471 29.41 27.22 6.40
C ALA A 471 30.90 27.31 6.10
N VAL A 472 31.65 26.27 6.39
CA VAL A 472 33.10 26.15 6.20
C VAL A 472 33.39 24.97 5.27
N PHE A 473 34.22 25.18 4.26
CA PHE A 473 34.60 24.15 3.30
C PHE A 473 35.78 23.29 3.82
N ALA A 474 35.58 22.67 4.98
CA ALA A 474 36.56 21.81 5.66
C ALA A 474 35.90 20.55 6.27
N PRO A 475 36.64 19.45 6.48
CA PRO A 475 36.14 18.24 7.16
C PRO A 475 35.76 18.48 8.62
N GLU A 476 34.86 17.64 9.17
CA GLU A 476 34.42 17.70 10.57
C GLU A 476 35.59 17.62 11.56
N ALA A 477 36.56 16.74 11.32
CA ALA A 477 37.71 16.57 12.22
C ALA A 477 38.55 17.86 12.37
N GLU A 478 38.70 18.63 11.28
CA GLU A 478 39.44 19.90 11.30
C GLU A 478 38.65 20.98 12.03
N ALA A 479 37.36 21.10 11.75
CA ALA A 479 36.46 21.99 12.45
C ALA A 479 36.43 21.69 13.96
N GLN A 480 36.33 20.41 14.33
CA GLN A 480 36.32 19.96 15.72
C GLN A 480 37.65 20.25 16.42
N ALA A 481 38.78 20.02 15.76
CA ALA A 481 40.10 20.37 16.31
C ALA A 481 40.26 21.88 16.54
N ALA A 482 39.72 22.71 15.65
CA ALA A 482 39.73 24.16 15.78
C ALA A 482 38.88 24.65 16.98
N ILE A 483 37.74 23.99 17.24
CA ILE A 483 36.87 24.26 18.39
C ILE A 483 37.52 23.81 19.71
N SER A 484 38.05 22.58 19.77
CA SER A 484 38.64 22.00 20.99
C SER A 484 39.88 22.73 21.50
N GLY A 485 40.57 23.48 20.64
CA GLY A 485 41.73 24.30 21.01
C GLY A 485 41.41 25.66 21.65
N ALA A 486 40.15 25.96 21.99
CA ALA A 486 39.73 27.26 22.52
C ALA A 486 38.68 27.12 23.63
N LYS A 487 38.55 28.14 24.51
CA LYS A 487 37.38 28.33 25.39
C LYS A 487 36.04 28.37 24.61
N ALA A 488 36.12 28.45 23.29
CA ALA A 488 35.00 28.46 22.38
C ALA A 488 34.21 27.14 22.32
N ALA A 489 34.70 26.02 22.84
CA ALA A 489 33.88 24.79 22.93
C ALA A 489 32.62 24.95 23.81
N GLU A 490 32.62 25.93 24.72
CA GLU A 490 31.44 26.29 25.53
C GLU A 490 30.41 27.11 24.75
N THR A 491 30.80 27.73 23.63
CA THR A 491 29.98 28.70 22.90
C THR A 491 29.80 28.36 21.42
N VAL A 492 30.54 27.39 20.88
CA VAL A 492 30.59 27.00 19.47
C VAL A 492 30.61 25.48 19.32
N SER A 493 29.83 24.97 18.38
CA SER A 493 29.78 23.56 17.99
C SER A 493 29.78 23.43 16.46
N VAL A 494 29.99 22.20 15.99
CA VAL A 494 29.60 21.81 14.63
C VAL A 494 28.09 21.62 14.62
N ALA A 495 27.37 22.50 13.92
CA ALA A 495 25.93 22.42 13.76
C ALA A 495 25.50 21.41 12.70
N ALA A 496 26.26 21.29 11.62
CA ALA A 496 25.93 20.35 10.55
C ALA A 496 27.19 19.85 9.83
N VAL A 497 27.14 18.60 9.39
CA VAL A 497 28.10 17.97 8.49
C VAL A 497 27.34 17.59 7.23
N ASN A 498 27.40 18.47 6.22
CA ASN A 498 26.61 18.38 4.99
C ASN A 498 27.36 17.66 3.86
N GLY A 499 28.63 17.33 4.06
CA GLY A 499 29.46 16.58 3.14
C GLY A 499 30.88 16.41 3.67
N PRO A 500 31.73 15.60 3.02
CA PRO A 500 33.08 15.29 3.50
C PRO A 500 33.99 16.50 3.75
N LYS A 501 33.73 17.61 3.06
CA LYS A 501 34.43 18.90 3.22
C LYS A 501 33.45 20.08 3.34
N MET A 502 32.28 19.84 3.92
CA MET A 502 31.23 20.87 4.07
C MET A 502 30.64 20.77 5.47
N THR A 503 31.12 21.63 6.35
CA THR A 503 30.70 21.72 7.75
C THR A 503 30.06 23.07 8.03
N VAL A 504 29.22 23.14 9.04
CA VAL A 504 28.63 24.40 9.52
C VAL A 504 29.01 24.58 10.98
N LEU A 505 29.69 25.67 11.28
CA LEU A 505 29.97 26.11 12.63
C LEU A 505 28.81 26.96 13.14
N SER A 506 28.44 26.81 14.40
CA SER A 506 27.36 27.56 15.02
C SER A 506 27.68 27.90 16.46
N GLY A 507 27.42 29.13 16.86
CA GLY A 507 27.72 29.60 18.20
C GLY A 507 27.73 31.11 18.33
N ARG A 508 28.36 31.63 19.37
CA ARG A 508 28.52 33.08 19.57
C ARG A 508 29.28 33.70 18.40
N THR A 509 28.77 34.80 17.85
CA THR A 509 29.28 35.41 16.60
C THR A 509 30.80 35.59 16.60
N GLN A 510 31.35 36.24 17.62
CA GLN A 510 32.79 36.53 17.70
C GLN A 510 33.65 35.27 17.78
N ASP A 511 33.14 34.21 18.42
CA ASP A 511 33.89 32.96 18.57
C ASP A 511 33.88 32.15 17.28
N VAL A 512 32.73 32.12 16.58
CA VAL A 512 32.61 31.48 15.25
C VAL A 512 33.50 32.18 14.23
N GLU A 513 33.50 33.52 14.20
CA GLU A 513 34.36 34.32 13.31
C GLU A 513 35.84 34.03 13.58
N ARG A 514 36.26 34.08 14.85
CA ARG A 514 37.65 33.77 15.24
C ARG A 514 38.09 32.36 14.86
N ILE A 515 37.23 31.36 15.08
CA ILE A 515 37.52 29.97 14.68
C ILE A 515 37.64 29.87 13.17
N THR A 516 36.70 30.46 12.44
CA THR A 516 36.68 30.43 10.97
C THR A 516 37.94 31.09 10.39
N GLU A 517 38.34 32.24 10.92
CA GLU A 517 39.59 32.92 10.55
C GLU A 517 40.81 32.04 10.83
N LYS A 518 40.87 31.43 12.01
CA LYS A 518 41.97 30.52 12.40
C LYS A 518 42.08 29.31 11.49
N MET A 519 40.94 28.76 11.05
CA MET A 519 40.93 27.65 10.10
C MET A 519 41.47 28.06 8.72
N GLY A 520 41.36 29.35 8.35
CA GLY A 520 41.81 29.84 7.03
C GLY A 520 41.05 29.21 5.84
N ALA A 521 40.01 28.42 6.11
CA ALA A 521 39.22 27.73 5.11
C ALA A 521 38.23 28.69 4.44
N THR A 522 37.88 28.41 3.18
CA THR A 522 36.80 29.13 2.51
C THR A 522 35.52 28.99 3.33
N SER A 523 34.82 30.10 3.54
CA SER A 523 33.64 30.13 4.41
C SER A 523 32.57 31.10 3.90
N ARG A 524 31.34 30.89 4.36
CA ARG A 524 30.18 31.74 4.04
C ARG A 524 29.23 31.82 5.24
N ARG A 525 28.96 33.04 5.70
CA ARG A 525 27.97 33.30 6.75
C ARG A 525 26.56 32.96 6.25
N LEU A 526 25.78 32.27 7.07
CA LEU A 526 24.40 31.91 6.78
C LEU A 526 23.46 33.01 7.28
N LYS A 527 22.42 33.31 6.50
CA LYS A 527 21.39 34.28 6.87
C LYS A 527 20.34 33.60 7.74
N VAL A 528 20.61 33.52 9.03
CA VAL A 528 19.74 32.91 10.05
C VAL A 528 19.61 33.84 11.25
N SER A 529 18.52 33.70 12.00
CA SER A 529 18.22 34.52 13.18
C SER A 529 19.00 34.10 14.43
N HIS A 530 19.30 32.81 14.56
CA HIS A 530 19.94 32.20 15.73
C HIS A 530 21.09 31.27 15.31
N ALA A 531 21.96 30.94 16.29
CA ALA A 531 22.94 29.88 16.17
C ALA A 531 22.33 28.50 16.50
N PHE A 532 21.56 27.94 15.56
CA PHE A 532 20.94 26.61 15.73
C PHE A 532 21.99 25.51 15.91
N HIS A 533 21.62 24.41 16.59
CA HIS A 533 22.51 23.26 16.82
C HIS A 533 23.80 23.62 17.53
N SER A 534 23.69 24.50 18.55
CA SER A 534 24.82 24.97 19.34
C SER A 534 24.49 25.03 20.83
N PRO A 535 25.50 25.20 21.71
CA PRO A 535 25.27 25.41 23.13
C PRO A 535 24.32 26.56 23.46
N LEU A 536 24.19 27.56 22.56
CA LEU A 536 23.24 28.67 22.72
C LEU A 536 21.77 28.25 22.63
N MET A 537 21.47 27.01 22.21
CA MET A 537 20.11 26.46 22.21
C MET A 537 19.68 25.86 23.55
N THR A 538 20.60 25.73 24.52
CA THR A 538 20.32 25.16 25.85
C THR A 538 19.11 25.78 26.56
N PRO A 539 18.87 27.11 26.51
CA PRO A 539 17.70 27.71 27.15
C PRO A 539 16.35 27.20 26.63
N ALA A 540 16.29 26.75 25.36
CA ALA A 540 15.06 26.24 24.75
C ALA A 540 14.73 24.79 25.15
N LEU A 541 15.68 24.04 25.75
CA LEU A 541 15.51 22.60 25.97
C LEU A 541 14.48 22.26 27.03
N ALA A 542 14.48 22.95 28.18
CA ALA A 542 13.53 22.68 29.25
C ALA A 542 12.07 23.04 28.85
N PRO A 543 11.79 24.21 28.25
CA PRO A 543 10.47 24.54 27.72
C PRO A 543 10.00 23.55 26.65
N PHE A 544 10.88 23.15 25.72
CA PHE A 544 10.53 22.18 24.69
C PHE A 544 10.28 20.78 25.27
N ARG A 545 11.10 20.33 26.23
CA ARG A 545 10.93 19.04 26.91
C ARG A 545 9.56 18.92 27.55
N ALA A 546 9.09 19.95 28.26
CA ALA A 546 7.78 19.94 28.90
C ALA A 546 6.65 19.65 27.90
N GLU A 547 6.75 20.19 26.68
CA GLU A 547 5.80 19.95 25.59
C GLU A 547 5.98 18.55 24.96
N ALA A 548 7.22 18.09 24.82
CA ALA A 548 7.53 16.76 24.30
C ALA A 548 7.07 15.63 25.23
N GLU A 549 7.14 15.81 26.55
CA GLU A 549 6.72 14.82 27.55
C GLU A 549 5.21 14.61 27.59
N VAL A 550 4.42 15.65 27.29
CA VAL A 550 2.96 15.54 27.19
C VAL A 550 2.50 15.15 25.79
N SER A 551 3.41 15.14 24.81
CA SER A 551 3.15 14.71 23.44
C SER A 551 3.11 13.19 23.35
N GLN A 552 2.08 12.64 22.71
CA GLN A 552 2.02 11.20 22.39
C GLN A 552 2.95 10.91 21.20
N LEU A 553 4.25 10.79 21.48
CA LEU A 553 5.23 10.36 20.49
C LEU A 553 4.84 8.97 19.95
N GLY A 554 4.87 8.82 18.63
CA GLY A 554 4.41 7.62 17.95
C GLY A 554 5.32 6.41 18.19
N PRO A 555 4.87 5.19 17.82
CA PRO A 555 5.72 4.00 17.81
C PRO A 555 6.84 4.12 16.76
N ALA A 556 7.72 3.11 16.68
CA ALA A 556 8.71 3.00 15.62
C ALA A 556 8.08 3.11 14.20
N PRO A 557 8.86 3.50 13.16
CA PRO A 557 8.37 3.68 11.80
C PRO A 557 7.50 2.51 11.32
N SER A 558 6.40 2.83 10.62
CA SER A 558 5.40 1.84 10.19
C SER A 558 5.09 1.99 8.70
N GLY A 559 4.59 0.93 8.06
CA GLY A 559 4.20 0.98 6.64
C GLY A 559 5.33 0.86 5.62
N GLY A 560 6.50 0.35 6.01
CA GLY A 560 7.59 -0.01 5.09
C GLY A 560 8.51 1.14 4.66
N VAL A 561 8.33 2.34 5.21
CA VAL A 561 9.21 3.50 4.98
C VAL A 561 10.33 3.53 6.02
N ARG A 562 11.59 3.52 5.57
CA ARG A 562 12.76 3.52 6.45
C ARG A 562 13.18 4.95 6.81
N PHE A 563 13.48 5.20 8.08
CA PHE A 563 13.83 6.54 8.57
C PHE A 563 15.32 6.65 8.85
N PHE A 564 16.01 7.55 8.14
CA PHE A 564 17.42 7.85 8.37
C PHE A 564 17.56 9.14 9.18
N SER A 565 18.15 9.03 10.36
CA SER A 565 18.35 10.13 11.29
C SER A 565 19.60 10.92 10.93
N ALA A 566 19.43 12.21 10.65
CA ALA A 566 20.52 13.16 10.57
C ALA A 566 21.13 13.45 11.95
N LEU A 567 20.42 13.27 13.06
CA LEU A 567 21.04 13.36 14.40
C LEU A 567 22.07 12.24 14.62
N ARG A 568 21.74 11.01 14.22
CA ARG A 568 22.61 9.84 14.42
C ARG A 568 23.57 9.55 13.28
N GLY A 569 23.25 10.00 12.07
CA GLY A 569 24.01 9.64 10.87
C GLY A 569 23.75 8.21 10.36
N ARG A 570 22.64 7.59 10.75
CA ARG A 570 22.26 6.20 10.41
C ARG A 570 20.74 6.00 10.45
N GLU A 571 20.25 4.83 10.07
CA GLU A 571 18.84 4.46 10.29
C GLU A 571 18.49 4.54 11.79
N ALA A 572 17.30 5.07 12.08
CA ALA A 572 16.72 5.16 13.43
C ALA A 572 15.33 4.51 13.45
N THR A 573 15.04 3.79 14.54
CA THR A 573 13.80 3.03 14.73
C THR A 573 13.14 3.38 16.07
N GLU A 574 13.37 2.59 17.11
CA GLU A 574 12.72 2.73 18.43
C GLU A 574 13.10 4.03 19.14
N GLU A 575 14.29 4.58 18.89
CA GLU A 575 14.73 5.82 19.51
C GLU A 575 13.85 7.05 19.14
N LEU A 576 13.09 6.99 18.05
CA LEU A 576 12.18 8.07 17.63
C LEU A 576 10.99 8.27 18.57
N SER A 577 10.64 7.25 19.37
CA SER A 577 9.59 7.36 20.38
C SER A 577 10.08 7.99 21.69
N SER A 578 11.36 8.34 21.79
CA SER A 578 11.95 8.93 22.99
C SER A 578 11.88 10.46 22.96
N VAL A 579 11.45 11.06 24.07
CA VAL A 579 11.55 12.51 24.30
C VAL A 579 13.00 12.98 24.17
N GLU A 580 13.95 12.20 24.69
CA GLU A 580 15.38 12.54 24.65
C GLU A 580 15.88 12.72 23.21
N TYR A 581 15.40 11.90 22.26
CA TYR A 581 15.79 12.03 20.87
C TYR A 581 15.47 13.43 20.33
N TRP A 582 14.25 13.91 20.58
CA TRP A 582 13.78 15.20 20.06
C TRP A 582 14.36 16.40 20.83
N VAL A 583 14.63 16.24 22.12
CA VAL A 583 15.34 17.24 22.93
C VAL A 583 16.79 17.37 22.48
N ASP A 584 17.50 16.24 22.33
CA ASP A 584 18.89 16.19 21.84
C ASP A 584 19.04 16.67 20.40
N HIS A 585 17.96 16.57 19.60
CA HIS A 585 17.93 17.04 18.22
C HIS A 585 18.04 18.57 18.10
N ILE A 586 17.70 19.35 19.13
CA ILE A 586 17.79 20.83 19.09
C ILE A 586 19.24 21.35 19.12
N PRO A 587 20.11 20.89 20.03
CA PRO A 587 21.52 21.31 20.07
C PRO A 587 22.45 20.37 19.28
N GLY A 588 21.98 19.17 18.92
CA GLY A 588 22.79 18.12 18.31
C GLY A 588 23.24 18.43 16.87
N THR A 589 24.41 17.93 16.49
CA THR A 589 24.95 18.09 15.14
C THR A 589 24.09 17.35 14.10
N VAL A 590 23.71 18.04 13.02
CA VAL A 590 23.04 17.44 11.86
C VAL A 590 24.06 16.74 10.96
N ARG A 591 24.20 15.43 11.11
CA ARG A 591 25.08 14.53 10.35
C ARG A 591 24.47 14.11 9.02
N PHE A 592 24.05 15.08 8.20
CA PHE A 592 23.37 14.85 6.93
C PHE A 592 24.17 13.96 5.97
N SER A 593 25.48 14.17 5.85
CA SER A 593 26.30 13.36 4.93
C SER A 593 26.35 11.90 5.32
N ALA A 594 26.57 11.60 6.61
CA ALA A 594 26.61 10.23 7.12
C ALA A 594 25.24 9.53 6.97
N ALA A 595 24.16 10.23 7.31
CA ALA A 595 22.80 9.68 7.17
C ALA A 595 22.45 9.39 5.71
N LEU A 596 22.84 10.28 4.78
CA LEU A 596 22.60 10.10 3.36
C LEU A 596 23.47 8.98 2.75
N GLU A 597 24.72 8.86 3.18
CA GLU A 597 25.61 7.75 2.80
C GLU A 597 25.07 6.40 3.28
N ALA A 598 24.57 6.33 4.52
CA ALA A 598 23.89 5.15 5.05
C ALA A 598 22.62 4.82 4.24
N LEU A 599 21.77 5.82 3.97
CA LEU A 599 20.58 5.65 3.12
C LEU A 599 20.96 5.12 1.75
N HIS A 600 22.00 5.69 1.11
CA HIS A 600 22.47 5.24 -0.19
C HIS A 600 23.00 3.80 -0.15
N ALA A 601 23.81 3.45 0.85
CA ALA A 601 24.39 2.12 0.98
C ALA A 601 23.32 1.05 1.23
N GLU A 602 22.32 1.35 2.05
CA GLU A 602 21.33 0.38 2.50
C GLU A 602 20.10 0.29 1.58
N ILE A 603 19.73 1.39 0.91
CA ILE A 603 18.56 1.45 0.02
C ILE A 603 19.00 1.50 -1.45
N GLY A 604 19.98 2.34 -1.78
CA GLY A 604 20.38 2.65 -3.15
C GLY A 604 19.21 3.16 -4.00
N PRO A 605 18.52 4.24 -3.61
CA PRO A 605 17.31 4.70 -4.31
C PRO A 605 17.64 5.11 -5.75
N ASP A 606 16.67 4.93 -6.66
CA ASP A 606 16.77 5.39 -8.05
C ASP A 606 16.56 6.91 -8.14
N VAL A 607 15.83 7.49 -7.18
CA VAL A 607 15.53 8.93 -7.12
C VAL A 607 15.64 9.46 -5.70
N TYR A 608 16.32 10.59 -5.54
CA TYR A 608 16.19 11.47 -4.38
C TYR A 608 15.27 12.64 -4.73
N LEU A 609 14.13 12.71 -4.05
CA LEU A 609 13.14 13.77 -4.22
C LEU A 609 13.22 14.72 -3.03
N GLU A 610 13.60 15.97 -3.24
CA GLU A 610 13.57 16.97 -2.17
C GLU A 610 12.16 17.55 -2.02
N VAL A 611 11.58 17.26 -0.86
CA VAL A 611 10.24 17.68 -0.43
C VAL A 611 10.42 18.88 0.48
N GLY A 612 10.28 20.08 -0.09
CA GLY A 612 10.49 21.33 0.62
C GLY A 612 10.52 22.52 -0.33
N THR A 613 11.09 23.64 0.14
CA THR A 613 10.98 24.95 -0.51
C THR A 613 11.90 25.16 -1.71
N SER A 614 13.04 24.46 -1.76
CA SER A 614 14.10 24.67 -2.77
C SER A 614 15.08 23.47 -2.76
N PRO A 615 15.79 23.15 -3.87
CA PRO A 615 16.72 22.00 -3.97
C PRO A 615 18.05 22.16 -3.20
N ILE A 616 18.01 22.56 -1.92
CA ILE A 616 19.21 22.80 -1.12
C ILE A 616 19.95 21.50 -0.82
N LEU A 617 19.23 20.48 -0.36
CA LEU A 617 19.81 19.18 -0.01
C LEU A 617 20.34 18.46 -1.24
N LEU A 618 19.62 18.51 -2.38
CA LEU A 618 20.07 17.93 -3.64
C LEU A 618 21.40 18.55 -4.09
N GLY A 619 21.56 19.87 -3.95
CA GLY A 619 22.78 20.58 -4.34
C GLY A 619 24.01 20.19 -3.52
N MET A 620 23.82 19.81 -2.26
CA MET A 620 24.89 19.30 -1.38
C MET A 620 25.17 17.82 -1.65
N ALA A 621 24.13 17.00 -1.68
CA ALA A 621 24.17 15.54 -1.80
C ALA A 621 24.89 15.04 -3.07
N LYS A 622 24.60 15.64 -4.23
CA LYS A 622 25.18 15.28 -5.54
C LYS A 622 26.71 15.30 -5.57
N ARG A 623 27.36 15.98 -4.63
CA ARG A 623 28.82 16.17 -4.60
C ARG A 623 29.56 14.96 -4.04
N PHE A 624 28.90 14.12 -3.24
CA PHE A 624 29.56 13.01 -2.54
C PHE A 624 28.82 11.67 -2.66
N ILE A 625 27.56 11.66 -3.09
CA ILE A 625 26.90 10.41 -3.49
C ILE A 625 27.33 10.01 -4.91
N PRO A 626 27.67 8.72 -5.17
CA PRO A 626 28.02 8.25 -6.51
C PRO A 626 26.97 8.58 -7.57
N LYS A 627 27.41 8.75 -8.82
CA LYS A 627 26.50 8.94 -9.96
C LYS A 627 25.59 7.72 -10.11
N GLY A 628 24.34 7.95 -10.48
CA GLY A 628 23.34 6.89 -10.61
C GLY A 628 21.91 7.39 -10.38
N PRO A 629 21.58 7.91 -9.19
CA PRO A 629 20.23 8.35 -8.88
C PRO A 629 19.87 9.67 -9.59
N ALA A 630 18.58 9.83 -9.90
CA ALA A 630 18.00 11.12 -10.26
C ALA A 630 17.81 11.99 -9.00
N TRP A 631 17.78 13.30 -9.17
CA TRP A 631 17.74 14.26 -8.07
C TRP A 631 16.76 15.38 -8.41
N LEU A 632 15.57 15.30 -7.84
CA LEU A 632 14.43 16.07 -8.31
C LEU A 632 13.89 16.98 -7.19
N PRO A 633 13.66 18.27 -7.45
CA PRO A 633 12.99 19.16 -6.50
C PRO A 633 11.47 19.01 -6.56
N SER A 634 10.80 19.24 -5.43
CA SER A 634 9.36 19.57 -5.44
C SER A 634 9.12 21.00 -5.92
N LEU A 635 9.94 21.94 -5.41
CA LEU A 635 9.88 23.38 -5.70
C LEU A 635 11.28 23.92 -5.96
N ASP A 636 11.40 24.91 -6.84
CA ASP A 636 12.64 25.64 -7.08
C ASP A 636 12.34 27.08 -7.54
N PRO A 637 12.37 28.07 -6.63
CA PRO A 637 12.04 29.45 -6.95
C PRO A 637 13.03 30.10 -7.92
N GLN A 638 14.20 29.50 -8.16
CA GLN A 638 15.18 30.02 -9.13
C GLN A 638 14.88 29.58 -10.57
N VAL A 639 14.11 28.51 -10.74
CA VAL A 639 13.90 27.85 -12.05
C VAL A 639 12.50 28.06 -12.60
N GLY A 640 11.49 28.21 -11.74
CA GLY A 640 10.12 28.43 -12.20
C GLY A 640 9.13 28.64 -11.06
N LYS A 641 7.86 28.80 -11.44
CA LYS A 641 6.76 28.83 -10.47
C LYS A 641 6.48 27.44 -9.91
N ASP A 642 5.89 27.37 -8.72
CA ASP A 642 5.66 26.13 -7.97
C ASP A 642 5.04 25.02 -8.81
N LEU A 643 3.92 25.30 -9.51
CA LEU A 643 3.22 24.28 -10.28
C LEU A 643 4.04 23.82 -11.48
N GLN A 644 4.79 24.73 -12.11
CA GLN A 644 5.64 24.39 -13.24
C GLN A 644 6.78 23.45 -12.83
N VAL A 645 7.44 23.74 -11.70
CA VAL A 645 8.52 22.88 -11.18
C VAL A 645 7.95 21.53 -10.75
N PHE A 646 6.84 21.52 -10.02
CA PHE A 646 6.17 20.30 -9.59
C PHE A 646 5.79 19.41 -10.78
N SER A 647 5.09 19.95 -11.78
CA SER A 647 4.68 19.19 -12.98
C SER A 647 5.85 18.72 -13.82
N LYS A 648 6.97 19.47 -13.85
CA LYS A 648 8.20 19.02 -14.52
C LYS A 648 8.78 17.80 -13.81
N THR A 649 8.90 17.84 -12.50
CA THR A 649 9.36 16.71 -11.69
C THR A 649 8.41 15.51 -11.81
N GLU A 650 7.10 15.75 -11.83
CA GLU A 650 6.06 14.74 -12.06
C GLU A 650 6.25 14.03 -13.41
N ALA A 651 6.54 14.79 -14.47
CA ALA A 651 6.83 14.23 -15.79
C ALA A 651 8.14 13.42 -15.82
N GLU A 652 9.19 13.89 -15.12
CA GLU A 652 10.47 13.16 -15.01
C GLU A 652 10.33 11.85 -14.22
N LEU A 653 9.40 11.78 -13.27
CA LEU A 653 9.04 10.58 -12.54
C LEU A 653 8.12 9.62 -13.34
N GLY A 654 7.66 10.03 -14.51
CA GLY A 654 6.81 9.22 -15.40
C GLY A 654 5.36 9.09 -14.92
N THR A 655 4.89 9.98 -14.04
CA THR A 655 3.51 10.02 -13.55
C THR A 655 2.69 10.99 -14.39
N SER A 656 1.59 10.56 -15.01
CA SER A 656 0.71 11.47 -15.78
C SER A 656 -0.32 12.14 -14.88
N SER A 657 -0.59 13.43 -15.10
CA SER A 657 -1.59 14.24 -14.38
C SER A 657 -3.05 13.76 -14.49
N SER A 658 -3.31 12.66 -15.20
CA SER A 658 -4.65 12.11 -15.44
C SER A 658 -5.13 11.14 -14.36
N SER A 659 -4.27 10.77 -13.40
CA SER A 659 -4.61 9.88 -12.28
C SER A 659 -4.39 10.56 -10.93
N THR A 660 -5.38 11.32 -10.45
CA THR A 660 -5.51 11.52 -9.01
C THR A 660 -5.79 10.16 -8.38
N ASP A 661 -4.81 9.58 -7.70
CA ASP A 661 -4.95 8.29 -7.03
C ASP A 661 -5.96 8.41 -5.88
N ASP A 662 -7.08 7.65 -5.96
CA ASP A 662 -8.12 7.59 -4.93
C ASP A 662 -7.60 6.93 -3.61
N SER A 663 -6.33 6.51 -3.55
CA SER A 663 -5.64 6.09 -2.32
C SER A 663 -5.67 7.19 -1.25
N TRP A 664 -5.52 8.46 -1.64
CA TRP A 664 -5.57 9.61 -0.73
C TRP A 664 -6.96 9.80 -0.09
N LYS A 665 -8.05 9.55 -0.83
CA LYS A 665 -9.42 9.57 -0.26
C LYS A 665 -9.67 8.41 0.71
N ARG A 666 -9.01 7.27 0.52
CA ARG A 666 -9.05 6.11 1.44
C ARG A 666 -8.26 6.38 2.71
N ASP A 667 -7.08 7.01 2.61
CA ASP A 667 -6.28 7.42 3.77
C ASP A 667 -6.98 8.53 4.58
N ARG A 668 -7.70 9.44 3.90
CA ARG A 668 -8.58 10.46 4.52
C ARG A 668 -9.69 9.87 5.41
N ARG A 669 -10.21 8.68 5.09
CA ARG A 669 -11.22 8.00 5.95
C ARG A 669 -10.58 7.33 7.16
N ARG A 670 -9.41 6.70 7.02
CA ARG A 670 -8.68 6.08 8.15
C ARG A 670 -8.14 7.10 9.16
N ARG A 671 -7.66 8.25 8.69
CA ARG A 671 -7.07 9.30 9.55
C ARG A 671 -8.10 10.23 10.22
N ARG A 672 -9.40 10.05 9.96
CA ARG A 672 -10.50 10.71 10.69
C ARG A 672 -10.98 9.90 11.91
N GLU A 673 -10.53 8.66 12.06
CA GLU A 673 -10.93 7.74 13.13
C GLU A 673 -9.83 7.55 14.21
N VAL A 674 -8.79 8.39 14.23
CA VAL A 674 -7.77 8.45 15.29
C VAL A 674 -7.64 9.87 15.82
#